data_AF-A0A2S6EZI3-F1
#
_entry.id   AF-A0A2S6EZI3-F1
#
_cell.length_a   1.000
_cell.length_b   1.000
_cell.length_c   1.000
_cell.angle_alpha   90.00
_cell.angle_beta   90.00
_cell.angle_gamma   90.00
#
_symmetry.space_group_name_H-M   'P 1'
#
loop_
_entity.id
_entity.type
_entity.pdbx_description
1 polymer ?
#
loop_
_entity_poly.entity_id
_entity_poly.type
_entity_poly.pdbx_seq_one_letter_code
_entity_poly.pdbx_strand_id
1 'polypeptide(L)'
;MKEQQKAIFIESIKSICVVDEHMAKELADSLLEIHQLNTDINEQTLVSKVFLTKFALYLKIGKEIALDWVRKNKDLDTPFPSNAVESQPVQDAKKPVENNVQVYGPMTIGKSPVKTTLNQLTGTLLSELVEVGKKEKAQKLRAYIFDQLARRLEAELSQEQINDLYNRIRGNGDYAKSVSFSEEQLKILNEKVIPELKREFSDLPNGSVNILGLDVSLEDKYAFDTSDIFSVWFSNNPAVCMPKHVKAEVEKTAKLNQPGKTRIVFSSLCLNETARLEFQQWAKENNIELVDIDSIDLKSVSETDAKLLNLAKYELEAMRKGKGGNPAAASDLVRWVDVIIGESSTYIDIDLPMNDKKVAVEVRSGFPVLLNMGSALTKDGSQPALENPAFNTDMIAYSKDKDARRQIIEGVAKNIIARYENCAKYIAESKNEELVRLKNSPGYQLLVEKTNGKFDLCTLRAAVSGAHQDAFSFATFFGAEYFAKIFATQELVPVIKEAIQHQNQDLLTSIIENYIEKQQSNDYPKTRDGIQKLLKSFQGIVYKPLVMEFSGPSAVSSSWVEALPGGSMPRNFEYLVEPMSQPLRVLQHHACISGKANFSSDNIPKWCELQSDVEKRQQQREDGLSWLPDAQEKLKKEGQQAKLEEEQRVKLEEEQKSKKYVAQFDAIDLILNNFENEINSIGDYHAPAKQRAIELLDTLRKYKEEAFNEPSRETLITFAQNAKRAIQEATPILQKDLGWGDYLTNLAKQLVNAVTFAVAYAVTFGTTGHQGFFALKSSLAVSQSQNLEEALNSELSQKNC
;
A
#
# COMPACT_ATOMS: atom_id res chain seq x y z
N MET A 1 -6.15 -66.65 -12.82
CA MET A 1 -5.00 -65.75 -12.54
C MET A 1 -5.42 -64.30 -12.30
N LYS A 2 -6.07 -63.59 -13.26
CA LYS A 2 -6.46 -62.18 -13.09
C LYS A 2 -7.32 -61.86 -11.85
N GLU A 3 -8.33 -62.67 -11.54
CA GLU A 3 -9.21 -62.46 -10.36
C GLU A 3 -8.48 -62.71 -9.01
N GLN A 4 -7.58 -63.70 -8.96
CA GLN A 4 -6.75 -63.94 -7.77
C GLN A 4 -5.72 -62.83 -7.55
N GLN A 5 -5.09 -62.32 -8.62
CA GLN A 5 -4.16 -61.19 -8.56
C GLN A 5 -4.86 -59.91 -8.08
N LYS A 6 -6.06 -59.64 -8.61
CA LYS A 6 -6.89 -58.52 -8.18
C LYS A 6 -7.25 -58.61 -6.69
N ALA A 7 -7.60 -59.80 -6.19
CA ALA A 7 -7.89 -60.01 -4.77
C ALA A 7 -6.67 -59.72 -3.86
N ILE A 8 -5.47 -60.14 -4.27
CA ILE A 8 -4.21 -59.87 -3.53
C ILE A 8 -3.91 -58.37 -3.49
N PHE A 9 -4.11 -57.65 -4.61
CA PHE A 9 -3.96 -56.20 -4.63
C PHE A 9 -4.97 -55.50 -3.73
N ILE A 10 -6.25 -55.89 -3.76
CA ILE A 10 -7.29 -55.32 -2.90
C ILE A 10 -6.92 -55.47 -1.42
N GLU A 11 -6.50 -56.66 -0.99
CA GLU A 11 -6.13 -56.91 0.41
C GLU A 11 -4.90 -56.10 0.83
N SER A 12 -3.88 -56.05 -0.04
CA SER A 12 -2.65 -55.28 0.20
C SER A 12 -2.93 -53.78 0.27
N ILE A 13 -3.77 -53.24 -0.63
CA ILE A 13 -4.19 -51.84 -0.65
C ILE A 13 -4.99 -51.50 0.61
N LYS A 14 -5.95 -52.34 1.02
CA LYS A 14 -6.76 -52.10 2.22
C LYS A 14 -5.91 -52.12 3.49
N SER A 15 -4.86 -52.94 3.54
CA SER A 15 -3.95 -52.99 4.68
C SER A 15 -3.03 -51.77 4.83
N ILE A 16 -2.78 -51.02 3.74
CA ILE A 16 -1.79 -49.92 3.72
C ILE A 16 -2.42 -48.53 3.48
N CYS A 17 -3.44 -48.43 2.62
CA CYS A 17 -3.92 -47.15 2.09
C CYS A 17 -5.13 -46.56 2.84
N VAL A 18 -5.74 -47.29 3.77
CA VAL A 18 -6.99 -46.88 4.48
C VAL A 18 -8.05 -46.38 3.48
N VAL A 19 -8.54 -47.29 2.63
CA VAL A 19 -9.56 -47.01 1.60
C VAL A 19 -10.72 -48.00 1.73
N ASP A 20 -11.91 -47.59 1.29
CA ASP A 20 -13.08 -48.47 1.30
C ASP A 20 -12.99 -49.60 0.24
N GLU A 21 -13.91 -50.56 0.33
CA GLU A 21 -13.97 -51.74 -0.55
C GLU A 21 -14.08 -51.38 -2.04
N HIS A 22 -14.79 -50.30 -2.36
CA HIS A 22 -15.04 -49.87 -3.72
C HIS A 22 -13.77 -49.25 -4.32
N MET A 23 -13.16 -48.33 -3.58
CA MET A 23 -11.92 -47.66 -3.97
C MET A 23 -10.75 -48.64 -4.05
N ALA A 24 -10.66 -49.60 -3.13
CA ALA A 24 -9.66 -50.66 -3.20
C ALA A 24 -9.79 -51.51 -4.48
N LYS A 25 -11.02 -51.83 -4.90
CA LYS A 25 -11.28 -52.56 -6.15
C LYS A 25 -10.88 -51.76 -7.38
N GLU A 26 -11.24 -50.48 -7.41
CA GLU A 26 -10.94 -49.58 -8.52
C GLU A 26 -9.43 -49.34 -8.70
N LEU A 27 -8.70 -49.23 -7.60
CA LEU A 27 -7.24 -49.10 -7.60
C LEU A 27 -6.54 -50.40 -8.01
N ALA A 28 -7.04 -51.54 -7.51
CA ALA A 28 -6.56 -52.85 -7.93
C ALA A 28 -6.78 -53.09 -9.42
N ASP A 29 -7.93 -52.68 -9.97
CA ASP A 29 -8.20 -52.74 -11.41
C ASP A 29 -7.21 -51.91 -12.22
N SER A 30 -6.92 -50.69 -11.76
CA SER A 30 -6.00 -49.78 -12.45
C SER A 30 -4.54 -50.26 -12.39
N LEU A 31 -4.11 -50.87 -11.27
CA LEU A 31 -2.79 -51.51 -11.15
C LEU A 31 -2.69 -52.78 -12.01
N LEU A 32 -3.77 -53.55 -12.11
CA LEU A 32 -3.84 -54.75 -12.93
C LEU A 32 -3.78 -54.42 -14.44
N GLU A 33 -4.37 -53.30 -14.86
CA GLU A 33 -4.29 -52.79 -16.23
C GLU A 33 -2.85 -52.36 -16.59
N ILE A 34 -2.15 -51.70 -15.68
CA ILE A 34 -0.74 -51.31 -15.89
C ILE A 34 0.19 -52.53 -15.95
N HIS A 35 -0.06 -53.54 -15.11
CA HIS A 35 0.68 -54.81 -15.13
C HIS A 35 0.49 -55.55 -16.47
N GLN A 36 -0.71 -55.50 -17.06
CA GLN A 36 -1.00 -56.16 -18.35
C GLN A 36 -0.35 -55.46 -19.55
N LEU A 37 -0.01 -54.17 -19.42
CA LEU A 37 0.62 -53.36 -20.48
C LEU A 37 2.17 -53.42 -20.47
N ASN A 38 2.80 -53.97 -19.42
CA ASN A 38 4.27 -54.10 -19.33
C ASN A 38 4.64 -55.52 -18.86
N THR A 39 5.12 -56.36 -19.78
CA THR A 39 5.44 -57.77 -19.51
C THR A 39 6.67 -58.01 -18.63
N ASP A 40 7.41 -56.96 -18.23
CA ASP A 40 8.74 -57.08 -17.61
C ASP A 40 8.80 -56.69 -16.12
N ILE A 41 7.69 -56.32 -15.48
CA ILE A 41 7.67 -55.91 -14.06
C ILE A 41 7.38 -57.13 -13.16
N ASN A 42 8.34 -57.48 -12.30
CA ASN A 42 8.20 -58.54 -11.30
C ASN A 42 7.03 -58.25 -10.32
N GLU A 43 6.14 -59.22 -10.13
CA GLU A 43 4.98 -59.14 -9.23
C GLU A 43 5.36 -58.76 -7.78
N GLN A 44 6.55 -59.14 -7.31
CA GLN A 44 7.03 -58.80 -5.96
C GLN A 44 7.34 -57.30 -5.80
N THR A 45 7.68 -56.60 -6.89
CA THR A 45 8.03 -55.16 -6.84
C THR A 45 6.78 -54.30 -6.65
N LEU A 46 5.66 -54.65 -7.31
CA LEU A 46 4.36 -53.98 -7.22
C LEU A 46 3.68 -54.15 -5.86
N VAL A 47 3.95 -55.24 -5.15
CA VAL A 47 3.37 -55.55 -3.83
C VAL A 47 4.32 -55.21 -2.69
N SER A 48 5.51 -54.67 -2.99
CA SER A 48 6.44 -54.28 -1.93
C SER A 48 5.79 -53.22 -1.03
N LYS A 49 5.93 -53.38 0.29
CA LYS A 49 5.39 -52.43 1.28
C LYS A 49 5.84 -51.00 0.99
N VAL A 50 7.08 -50.83 0.50
CA VAL A 50 7.65 -49.53 0.09
C VAL A 50 6.90 -48.95 -1.10
N PHE A 51 6.66 -49.75 -2.16
CA PHE A 51 5.90 -49.31 -3.34
C PHE A 51 4.48 -48.92 -2.98
N LEU A 52 3.76 -49.76 -2.23
CA LEU A 52 2.37 -49.48 -1.83
C LEU A 52 2.27 -48.27 -0.91
N THR A 53 3.26 -48.05 -0.03
CA THR A 53 3.32 -46.84 0.80
C THR A 53 3.52 -45.60 -0.06
N LYS A 54 4.42 -45.63 -1.06
CA LYS A 54 4.60 -44.51 -2.00
C LYS A 54 3.35 -44.29 -2.84
N PHE A 55 2.78 -45.35 -3.42
CA PHE A 55 1.55 -45.29 -4.20
C PHE A 55 0.39 -44.69 -3.38
N ALA A 56 0.26 -45.04 -2.10
CA ALA A 56 -0.71 -44.45 -1.19
C ALA A 56 -0.52 -42.93 -1.03
N LEU A 57 0.72 -42.45 -0.97
CA LEU A 57 1.02 -41.02 -0.89
C LEU A 57 0.67 -40.30 -2.20
N TYR A 58 0.99 -40.86 -3.37
CA TYR A 58 0.57 -40.29 -4.65
C TYR A 58 -0.96 -40.30 -4.83
N LEU A 59 -1.62 -41.35 -4.37
CA LEU A 59 -3.07 -41.49 -4.40
C LEU A 59 -3.79 -40.41 -3.57
N LYS A 60 -3.20 -40.00 -2.44
CA LYS A 60 -3.71 -38.87 -1.63
C LYS A 60 -3.76 -37.56 -2.40
N ILE A 61 -2.99 -37.43 -3.48
CA ILE A 61 -2.99 -36.27 -4.39
C ILE A 61 -4.07 -36.47 -5.46
N GLY A 62 -4.12 -37.64 -6.11
CA GLY A 62 -5.16 -38.00 -7.06
C GLY A 62 -4.90 -39.33 -7.77
N LYS A 63 -5.98 -40.01 -8.18
CA LYS A 63 -5.92 -41.33 -8.84
C LYS A 63 -5.04 -41.32 -10.10
N GLU A 64 -5.31 -40.41 -11.03
CA GLU A 64 -4.57 -40.34 -12.30
C GLU A 64 -3.07 -40.04 -12.11
N ILE A 65 -2.72 -39.23 -11.11
CA ILE A 65 -1.33 -38.90 -10.76
C ILE A 65 -0.61 -40.12 -10.21
N ALA A 66 -1.27 -40.89 -9.34
CA ALA A 66 -0.74 -42.15 -8.84
C ALA A 66 -0.50 -43.15 -9.97
N LEU A 67 -1.42 -43.24 -10.94
CA LEU A 67 -1.27 -44.13 -12.10
C LEU A 67 -0.14 -43.68 -13.03
N ASP A 68 -0.01 -42.39 -13.29
CA ASP A 68 1.10 -41.84 -14.08
C ASP A 68 2.47 -42.09 -13.42
N TRP A 69 2.56 -41.93 -12.09
CA TRP A 69 3.77 -42.28 -11.34
C TRP A 69 4.15 -43.75 -11.50
N VAL A 70 3.18 -44.67 -11.37
CA VAL A 70 3.42 -46.11 -11.59
C VAL A 70 3.88 -46.38 -13.02
N ARG A 71 3.28 -45.73 -14.02
CA ARG A 71 3.67 -45.88 -15.43
C ARG A 71 5.08 -45.37 -15.73
N LYS A 72 5.57 -44.36 -15.00
CA LYS A 72 6.90 -43.74 -15.21
C LYS A 72 8.03 -44.46 -14.47
N ASN A 73 7.73 -45.16 -13.37
CA ASN A 73 8.73 -45.83 -12.54
C ASN A 73 8.72 -47.36 -12.75
N LYS A 74 8.95 -47.79 -13.99
CA LYS A 74 8.85 -49.19 -14.41
C LYS A 74 10.00 -50.09 -13.90
N ASP A 75 11.10 -49.50 -13.43
CA ASP A 75 12.29 -50.21 -12.91
C ASP A 75 12.60 -49.74 -11.47
N LEU A 76 11.95 -50.30 -10.45
CA LEU A 76 12.17 -49.89 -9.05
C LEU A 76 12.97 -50.92 -8.26
N ASP A 77 14.30 -50.71 -8.23
CA ASP A 77 15.24 -51.40 -7.33
C ASP A 77 16.17 -50.39 -6.62
N THR A 78 15.61 -49.30 -6.08
CA THR A 78 16.36 -48.35 -5.22
C THR A 78 15.84 -48.35 -3.77
N PRO A 79 16.67 -48.75 -2.79
CA PRO A 79 16.28 -48.76 -1.38
C PRO A 79 16.31 -47.34 -0.76
N PHE A 80 15.35 -47.07 0.13
CA PHE A 80 15.28 -45.84 0.92
C PHE A 80 16.16 -45.96 2.20
N PRO A 81 16.88 -44.91 2.62
CA PRO A 81 17.64 -44.94 3.87
C PRO A 81 16.68 -44.91 5.06
N SER A 82 16.68 -45.99 5.83
CA SER A 82 15.98 -46.12 7.10
C SER A 82 16.72 -45.32 8.18
N ASN A 83 16.24 -44.12 8.50
CA ASN A 83 16.48 -43.45 9.78
C ASN A 83 15.34 -42.46 10.02
N ALA A 84 14.16 -42.98 10.35
CA ALA A 84 13.09 -42.20 10.94
C ALA A 84 13.06 -42.53 12.44
N VAL A 85 13.42 -41.52 13.22
CA VAL A 85 13.39 -41.49 14.68
C VAL A 85 11.97 -41.80 15.17
N GLU A 86 11.87 -42.73 16.12
CA GLU A 86 10.64 -43.05 16.86
C GLU A 86 10.10 -41.79 17.55
N SER A 87 8.94 -41.31 17.13
CA SER A 87 8.15 -40.33 17.88
C SER A 87 7.15 -41.06 18.79
N GLN A 88 7.33 -40.91 20.10
CA GLN A 88 6.35 -41.29 21.12
C GLN A 88 5.03 -40.50 20.94
N PRO A 89 3.87 -41.07 21.31
CA PRO A 89 2.59 -40.40 21.21
C PRO A 89 2.45 -39.31 22.28
N VAL A 90 2.23 -38.07 21.84
CA VAL A 90 1.81 -36.96 22.70
C VAL A 90 0.32 -37.12 22.99
N GLN A 91 0.00 -37.16 24.28
CA GLN A 91 -1.34 -37.25 24.84
C GLN A 91 -2.20 -36.03 24.49
N ASP A 92 -3.50 -36.30 24.34
CA ASP A 92 -4.58 -35.35 24.05
C ASP A 92 -4.51 -34.05 24.85
N ALA A 93 -4.32 -32.94 24.15
CA ALA A 93 -4.61 -31.61 24.67
C ALA A 93 -6.13 -31.42 24.70
N LYS A 94 -6.70 -31.52 25.91
CA LYS A 94 -8.10 -31.17 26.19
C LYS A 94 -8.41 -29.76 25.70
N LYS A 95 -9.59 -29.62 25.06
CA LYS A 95 -10.21 -28.35 24.67
C LYS A 95 -10.15 -27.31 25.80
N PRO A 96 -9.84 -26.03 25.52
CA PRO A 96 -10.00 -24.99 26.51
C PRO A 96 -11.50 -24.85 26.81
N VAL A 97 -11.85 -25.02 28.09
CA VAL A 97 -13.19 -24.76 28.60
C VAL A 97 -13.42 -23.26 28.51
N GLU A 98 -14.46 -22.85 27.79
CA GLU A 98 -14.99 -21.49 27.81
C GLU A 98 -15.40 -21.12 29.25
N ASN A 99 -14.55 -20.38 29.96
CA ASN A 99 -14.92 -19.75 31.22
C ASN A 99 -15.77 -18.50 30.93
N ASN A 100 -17.04 -18.73 30.57
CA ASN A 100 -18.09 -17.73 30.66
C ASN A 100 -18.46 -17.52 32.13
N VAL A 101 -17.66 -16.73 32.85
CA VAL A 101 -18.11 -16.09 34.09
C VAL A 101 -17.72 -14.61 34.02
N GLN A 102 -18.69 -13.74 33.73
CA GLN A 102 -18.61 -12.34 34.12
C GLN A 102 -18.65 -12.29 35.65
N VAL A 103 -17.49 -12.16 36.30
CA VAL A 103 -17.40 -12.31 37.77
C VAL A 103 -17.81 -11.05 38.54
N TYR A 104 -17.80 -9.85 37.95
CA TYR A 104 -18.15 -8.63 38.69
C TYR A 104 -19.06 -7.71 37.86
N GLY A 105 -20.36 -8.01 37.84
CA GLY A 105 -21.38 -6.98 37.68
C GLY A 105 -21.33 -5.99 38.86
N PRO A 106 -22.01 -4.83 38.78
CA PRO A 106 -21.90 -3.75 39.77
C PRO A 106 -22.16 -4.29 41.19
N MET A 107 -21.08 -4.46 41.97
CA MET A 107 -21.08 -4.93 43.35
C MET A 107 -21.62 -3.84 44.30
N THR A 108 -22.86 -3.44 44.11
CA THR A 108 -23.48 -2.32 44.86
C THR A 108 -24.40 -2.73 46.00
N ILE A 109 -24.63 -4.01 46.30
CA ILE A 109 -25.63 -4.38 47.32
C ILE A 109 -25.11 -5.49 48.25
N GLY A 110 -24.57 -5.09 49.42
CA GLY A 110 -24.20 -6.00 50.53
C GLY A 110 -23.11 -5.45 51.47
N LYS A 111 -23.33 -5.54 52.80
CA LYS A 111 -22.39 -5.19 53.89
C LYS A 111 -21.68 -6.47 54.42
N SER A 112 -20.65 -6.95 53.73
CA SER A 112 -19.84 -8.10 54.19
C SER A 112 -18.55 -7.64 54.91
N PRO A 113 -18.11 -8.30 56.00
CA PRO A 113 -16.83 -8.05 56.65
C PRO A 113 -15.62 -8.16 55.70
N VAL A 114 -15.63 -9.12 54.76
CA VAL A 114 -14.57 -9.31 53.75
C VAL A 114 -14.44 -8.10 52.82
N LYS A 115 -15.58 -7.57 52.35
CA LYS A 115 -15.63 -6.35 51.53
C LYS A 115 -15.12 -5.13 52.30
N THR A 116 -15.36 -5.08 53.61
CA THR A 116 -14.88 -4.00 54.49
C THR A 116 -13.36 -4.04 54.60
N THR A 117 -12.77 -5.22 54.79
CA THR A 117 -11.31 -5.41 54.83
C THR A 117 -10.64 -5.08 53.51
N LEU A 118 -11.16 -5.56 52.37
CA LEU A 118 -10.64 -5.17 51.05
C LEU A 118 -10.70 -3.66 50.83
N ASN A 119 -11.81 -3.01 51.23
CA ASN A 119 -11.94 -1.56 51.13
C ASN A 119 -10.95 -0.80 52.03
N GLN A 120 -10.64 -1.32 53.21
CA GLN A 120 -9.62 -0.74 54.11
C GLN A 120 -8.23 -0.87 53.51
N LEU A 121 -7.84 -2.06 53.05
CA LEU A 121 -6.54 -2.30 52.40
C LEU A 121 -6.38 -1.44 51.13
N THR A 122 -7.43 -1.36 50.32
CA THR A 122 -7.50 -0.48 49.16
C THR A 122 -7.31 0.99 49.57
N GLY A 123 -7.97 1.43 50.65
CA GLY A 123 -7.84 2.79 51.17
C GLY A 123 -6.42 3.12 51.65
N THR A 124 -5.77 2.18 52.34
CA THR A 124 -4.38 2.31 52.80
C THR A 124 -3.43 2.43 51.62
N LEU A 125 -3.51 1.51 50.65
CA LEU A 125 -2.70 1.57 49.41
C LEU A 125 -2.93 2.87 48.64
N LEU A 126 -4.19 3.29 48.50
CA LEU A 126 -4.54 4.55 47.81
C LEU A 126 -3.96 5.77 48.53
N SER A 127 -3.97 5.79 49.87
CA SER A 127 -3.40 6.89 50.65
C SER A 127 -1.87 6.97 50.58
N GLU A 128 -1.21 5.86 50.32
CA GLU A 128 0.24 5.81 50.08
C GLU A 128 0.59 6.24 48.64
N LEU A 129 -0.34 6.17 47.69
CA LEU A 129 -0.13 6.43 46.25
C LEU A 129 -0.66 7.78 45.76
N VAL A 130 -1.44 8.52 46.57
CA VAL A 130 -2.12 9.76 46.14
C VAL A 130 -1.75 10.90 47.07
N GLU A 131 -1.07 11.94 46.55
CA GLU A 131 -0.91 13.19 47.30
C GLU A 131 -2.26 13.85 47.63
N VAL A 132 -2.35 14.42 48.82
CA VAL A 132 -3.56 14.98 49.41
C VAL A 132 -4.11 16.12 48.54
N GLY A 133 -5.15 15.85 47.73
CA GLY A 133 -5.86 16.93 47.01
C GLY A 133 -6.79 16.55 45.84
N LYS A 134 -6.70 15.36 45.25
CA LYS A 134 -7.40 15.04 43.97
C LYS A 134 -8.55 14.02 44.14
N LYS A 135 -9.69 14.44 44.72
CA LYS A 135 -10.78 13.53 45.15
C LYS A 135 -11.62 12.87 44.04
N GLU A 136 -11.81 13.49 42.87
CA GLU A 136 -12.61 12.88 41.77
C GLU A 136 -11.88 11.75 41.03
N LYS A 137 -10.54 11.75 41.02
CA LYS A 137 -9.70 10.74 40.34
C LYS A 137 -9.35 9.53 41.23
N ALA A 138 -9.53 9.65 42.55
CA ALA A 138 -9.26 8.61 43.53
C ALA A 138 -10.25 7.41 43.42
N GLN A 139 -11.45 7.62 42.90
CA GLN A 139 -12.52 6.62 42.93
C GLN A 139 -12.32 5.48 41.91
N LYS A 140 -11.75 5.77 40.73
CA LYS A 140 -11.42 4.75 39.71
C LYS A 140 -10.18 3.94 40.06
N LEU A 141 -9.12 4.61 40.54
CA LEU A 141 -7.91 3.95 41.05
C LEU A 141 -8.23 3.06 42.26
N ARG A 142 -9.13 3.51 43.15
CA ARG A 142 -9.67 2.69 44.24
C ARG A 142 -10.35 1.42 43.72
N ALA A 143 -11.19 1.52 42.69
CA ALA A 143 -11.87 0.35 42.11
C ALA A 143 -10.86 -0.64 41.49
N TYR A 144 -9.81 -0.14 40.85
CA TYR A 144 -8.74 -0.96 40.27
C TYR A 144 -7.92 -1.69 41.34
N ILE A 145 -7.41 -0.97 42.36
CA ILE A 145 -6.66 -1.57 43.47
C ILE A 145 -7.52 -2.65 44.16
N PHE A 146 -8.81 -2.38 44.35
CA PHE A 146 -9.75 -3.34 44.91
C PHE A 146 -9.89 -4.61 44.05
N ASP A 147 -10.05 -4.47 42.73
CA ASP A 147 -10.17 -5.61 41.80
C ASP A 147 -8.87 -6.44 41.74
N GLN A 148 -7.70 -5.79 41.76
CA GLN A 148 -6.41 -6.48 41.77
C GLN A 148 -6.17 -7.29 43.04
N LEU A 149 -6.49 -6.71 44.21
CA LEU A 149 -6.42 -7.42 45.48
C LEU A 149 -7.31 -8.67 45.48
N ALA A 150 -8.52 -8.56 44.92
CA ALA A 150 -9.46 -9.67 44.82
C ALA A 150 -8.98 -10.77 43.86
N ARG A 151 -8.61 -10.43 42.63
CA ARG A 151 -8.19 -11.40 41.61
C ARG A 151 -6.93 -12.17 41.96
N ARG A 152 -5.92 -11.46 42.50
CA ARG A 152 -4.66 -12.10 42.89
C ARG A 152 -4.83 -12.99 44.10
N LEU A 153 -5.74 -12.63 45.01
CA LEU A 153 -6.13 -13.55 46.07
C LEU A 153 -6.83 -14.79 45.48
N GLU A 154 -7.79 -14.62 44.56
CA GLU A 154 -8.48 -15.75 43.91
C GLU A 154 -7.51 -16.72 43.20
N ALA A 155 -6.48 -16.20 42.53
CA ALA A 155 -5.47 -17.00 41.84
C ALA A 155 -4.62 -17.88 42.79
N GLU A 156 -4.57 -17.54 44.07
CA GLU A 156 -3.80 -18.24 45.11
C GLU A 156 -4.66 -19.20 45.95
N LEU A 157 -5.97 -19.28 45.68
CA LEU A 157 -6.92 -20.09 46.42
C LEU A 157 -7.40 -21.31 45.62
N SER A 158 -7.71 -22.39 46.32
CA SER A 158 -8.39 -23.55 45.73
C SER A 158 -9.84 -23.22 45.38
N GLN A 159 -10.46 -23.98 44.47
CA GLN A 159 -11.86 -23.75 44.07
C GLN A 159 -12.85 -23.83 45.26
N GLU A 160 -12.54 -24.66 46.27
CA GLU A 160 -13.31 -24.78 47.51
C GLU A 160 -13.19 -23.50 48.37
N GLN A 161 -11.97 -22.98 48.52
CA GLN A 161 -11.70 -21.72 49.22
C GLN A 161 -12.31 -20.51 48.50
N ILE A 162 -12.32 -20.52 47.16
CA ILE A 162 -12.98 -19.51 46.33
C ILE A 162 -14.50 -19.51 46.57
N ASN A 163 -15.12 -20.69 46.57
CA ASN A 163 -16.56 -20.83 46.79
C ASN A 163 -16.95 -20.38 48.22
N ASP A 164 -16.16 -20.72 49.23
CA ASP A 164 -16.31 -20.24 50.61
C ASP A 164 -16.16 -18.72 50.71
N LEU A 165 -15.15 -18.14 50.06
CA LEU A 165 -14.95 -16.69 49.95
C LEU A 165 -16.17 -16.00 49.32
N TYR A 166 -16.70 -16.53 48.21
CA TYR A 166 -17.89 -15.98 47.56
C TYR A 166 -19.15 -16.08 48.42
N ASN A 167 -19.33 -17.17 49.17
CA ASN A 167 -20.45 -17.31 50.10
C ASN A 167 -20.37 -16.28 51.24
N ARG A 168 -19.17 -16.02 51.77
CA ARG A 168 -18.90 -14.95 52.76
C ARG A 168 -19.08 -13.53 52.20
N ILE A 169 -18.74 -13.31 50.93
CA ILE A 169 -18.93 -12.02 50.24
C ILE A 169 -20.42 -11.76 49.98
N ARG A 170 -21.17 -12.77 49.53
CA ARG A 170 -22.61 -12.68 49.24
C ARG A 170 -23.48 -12.59 50.51
N GLY A 171 -22.92 -12.94 51.67
CA GLY A 171 -23.60 -12.84 52.96
C GLY A 171 -24.75 -13.84 53.13
N ASN A 172 -24.71 -14.96 52.40
CA ASN A 172 -25.73 -16.01 52.48
C ASN A 172 -25.33 -17.06 53.53
N GLY A 173 -26.24 -17.42 54.44
CA GLY A 173 -26.03 -18.45 55.48
C GLY A 173 -25.42 -17.92 56.79
N ASP A 174 -24.88 -18.82 57.63
CA ASP A 174 -24.26 -18.53 58.95
C ASP A 174 -23.02 -17.61 58.87
N TYR A 175 -22.55 -17.32 57.66
CA TYR A 175 -21.39 -16.48 57.35
C TYR A 175 -21.58 -14.99 57.63
N ALA A 176 -22.80 -14.53 57.96
CA ALA A 176 -23.03 -13.16 58.44
C ALA A 176 -22.33 -12.85 59.78
N LYS A 177 -21.90 -13.89 60.52
CA LYS A 177 -21.20 -13.79 61.81
C LYS A 177 -19.72 -14.22 61.75
N SER A 178 -19.21 -14.69 60.61
CA SER A 178 -17.81 -15.11 60.53
C SER A 178 -16.88 -13.90 60.55
N VAL A 179 -15.72 -14.04 61.17
CA VAL A 179 -14.60 -13.10 61.06
C VAL A 179 -14.25 -12.91 59.56
N SER A 180 -13.51 -11.85 59.23
CA SER A 180 -13.05 -11.48 57.88
C SER A 180 -12.29 -12.62 57.14
N PHE A 181 -11.48 -12.29 56.14
CA PHE A 181 -10.51 -13.23 55.55
C PHE A 181 -9.89 -14.17 56.59
N SER A 182 -9.73 -15.45 56.24
CA SER A 182 -8.99 -16.40 57.09
C SER A 182 -7.58 -15.90 57.35
N GLU A 183 -6.93 -16.36 58.42
CA GLU A 183 -5.53 -16.00 58.69
C GLU A 183 -4.61 -16.31 57.50
N GLU A 184 -4.86 -17.41 56.80
CA GLU A 184 -4.14 -17.80 55.60
C GLU A 184 -4.40 -16.84 54.42
N GLN A 185 -5.65 -16.42 54.20
CA GLN A 185 -5.99 -15.43 53.18
C GLN A 185 -5.41 -14.04 53.49
N LEU A 186 -5.43 -13.62 54.76
CA LEU A 186 -4.79 -12.39 55.22
C LEU A 186 -3.27 -12.45 55.06
N LYS A 187 -2.68 -13.61 55.31
CA LYS A 187 -1.25 -13.85 55.11
C LYS A 187 -0.88 -13.71 53.62
N ILE A 188 -1.63 -14.37 52.73
CA ILE A 188 -1.43 -14.23 51.27
C ILE A 188 -1.59 -12.78 50.83
N LEU A 189 -2.63 -12.09 51.29
CA LEU A 189 -2.86 -10.67 50.97
C LEU A 189 -1.70 -9.79 51.44
N ASN A 190 -1.30 -9.90 52.70
CA ASN A 190 -0.32 -8.99 53.32
C ASN A 190 1.13 -9.31 52.98
N GLU A 191 1.49 -10.58 52.82
CA GLU A 191 2.88 -11.02 52.62
C GLU A 191 3.23 -11.21 51.15
N LYS A 192 2.24 -11.40 50.27
CA LYS A 192 2.48 -11.66 48.83
C LYS A 192 1.81 -10.61 47.94
N VAL A 193 0.48 -10.53 47.96
CA VAL A 193 -0.29 -9.71 46.99
C VAL A 193 -0.02 -8.20 47.16
N ILE A 194 -0.08 -7.68 48.39
CA ILE A 194 0.14 -6.26 48.68
C ILE A 194 1.59 -5.87 48.38
N PRO A 195 2.63 -6.59 48.84
CA PRO A 195 4.01 -6.29 48.49
C PRO A 195 4.29 -6.34 46.99
N GLU A 196 3.69 -7.26 46.24
CA GLU A 196 3.79 -7.31 44.78
C GLU A 196 3.13 -6.10 44.12
N LEU A 197 1.92 -5.71 44.55
CA LEU A 197 1.25 -4.50 44.06
C LEU A 197 2.04 -3.24 44.41
N LYS A 198 2.53 -3.12 45.64
CA LYS A 198 3.38 -1.99 46.05
C LYS A 198 4.65 -1.92 45.21
N ARG A 199 5.30 -3.06 44.97
CA ARG A 199 6.48 -3.17 44.10
C ARG A 199 6.14 -2.73 42.68
N GLU A 200 5.04 -3.22 42.09
CA GLU A 200 4.58 -2.78 40.76
C GLU A 200 4.32 -1.27 40.71
N PHE A 201 3.74 -0.68 41.77
CA PHE A 201 3.51 0.76 41.83
C PHE A 201 4.77 1.58 42.11
N SER A 202 5.75 1.04 42.84
CA SER A 202 7.04 1.70 43.10
C SER A 202 8.05 1.52 41.97
N ASP A 203 7.90 0.45 41.19
CA ASP A 203 8.67 0.16 39.97
C ASP A 203 8.07 0.88 38.75
N LEU A 204 6.96 1.61 38.91
CA LEU A 204 6.52 2.58 37.90
C LEU A 204 7.64 3.62 37.77
N PRO A 205 8.37 3.63 36.66
CA PRO A 205 9.52 4.49 36.53
C PRO A 205 9.05 5.96 36.60
N ASN A 206 9.92 6.89 36.98
CA ASN A 206 9.75 8.26 36.49
C ASN A 206 9.57 8.12 34.97
N GLY A 207 8.56 8.73 34.36
CA GLY A 207 8.27 8.56 32.93
C GLY A 207 9.38 9.04 31.99
N SER A 208 10.61 9.28 32.48
CA SER A 208 11.79 9.50 31.68
C SER A 208 11.93 8.41 30.62
N VAL A 209 11.80 8.83 29.37
CA VAL A 209 12.07 8.01 28.19
C VAL A 209 13.33 8.56 27.56
N ASN A 210 14.34 7.70 27.37
CA ASN A 210 15.58 8.06 26.69
C ASN A 210 15.66 7.31 25.36
N ILE A 211 15.64 8.06 24.25
CA ILE A 211 15.72 7.49 22.91
C ILE A 211 17.06 7.93 22.32
N LEU A 212 17.91 6.94 21.96
CA LEU A 212 19.21 7.19 21.34
C LEU A 212 20.09 8.19 22.13
N GLY A 213 20.05 8.12 23.47
CA GLY A 213 20.83 8.97 24.35
C GLY A 213 20.22 10.34 24.62
N LEU A 214 19.00 10.63 24.18
CA LEU A 214 18.31 11.90 24.44
C LEU A 214 17.00 11.67 25.21
N ASP A 215 16.82 12.44 26.28
CA ASP A 215 15.62 12.38 27.11
C ASP A 215 14.44 13.12 26.47
N VAL A 216 13.26 12.49 26.53
CA VAL A 216 12.00 13.15 26.18
C VAL A 216 11.65 14.18 27.26
N SER A 217 11.64 15.45 26.87
CA SER A 217 11.30 16.58 27.76
C SER A 217 9.79 16.66 28.00
N LEU A 218 9.38 16.98 29.23
CA LEU A 218 7.96 17.21 29.55
C LEU A 218 7.50 18.66 29.33
N GLU A 219 8.42 19.56 28.96
CA GLU A 219 8.18 21.00 28.83
C GLU A 219 7.86 21.43 27.38
N ASP A 220 7.80 20.49 26.44
CA ASP A 220 7.56 20.76 25.02
C ASP A 220 8.46 21.85 24.41
N LYS A 221 9.76 21.74 24.67
CA LYS A 221 10.73 22.76 24.27
C LYS A 221 11.01 22.84 22.77
N TYR A 222 10.79 21.77 22.00
CA TYR A 222 11.13 21.71 20.57
C TYR A 222 9.98 22.22 19.70
N ALA A 223 10.27 23.13 18.77
CA ALA A 223 9.31 23.68 17.82
C ALA A 223 9.42 23.01 16.45
N PHE A 224 8.30 22.84 15.75
CA PHE A 224 8.16 22.17 14.47
C PHE A 224 7.35 23.02 13.50
N ASP A 225 7.75 23.07 12.23
CA ASP A 225 6.92 23.59 11.15
C ASP A 225 6.13 22.45 10.50
N THR A 226 4.80 22.47 10.63
CA THR A 226 3.93 21.45 10.02
C THR A 226 3.40 21.87 8.64
N SER A 227 3.77 23.06 8.18
CA SER A 227 3.39 23.61 6.88
C SER A 227 4.50 23.46 5.82
N ASP A 228 5.76 23.25 6.22
CA ASP A 228 6.82 22.76 5.32
C ASP A 228 6.77 21.23 5.27
N ILE A 229 6.07 20.71 4.26
CA ILE A 229 5.88 19.27 4.08
C ILE A 229 6.73 18.75 2.94
N PHE A 230 7.23 17.52 3.08
CA PHE A 230 7.80 16.79 1.97
C PHE A 230 7.27 15.36 1.89
N SER A 231 7.05 14.90 0.67
CA SER A 231 6.69 13.52 0.36
C SER A 231 7.74 12.93 -0.60
N VAL A 232 7.80 11.60 -0.68
CA VAL A 232 8.75 10.92 -1.56
C VAL A 232 7.98 10.14 -2.62
N TRP A 233 8.42 10.26 -3.88
CA TRP A 233 7.89 9.44 -4.97
C TRP A 233 8.99 9.02 -5.94
N PHE A 234 9.19 7.70 -6.04
CA PHE A 234 10.10 7.11 -7.01
C PHE A 234 9.31 6.28 -8.01
N SER A 235 9.29 6.72 -9.27
CA SER A 235 8.59 5.99 -10.33
C SER A 235 9.30 4.69 -10.69
N ASN A 236 8.52 3.63 -10.88
CA ASN A 236 8.98 2.36 -11.44
C ASN A 236 8.75 2.26 -12.96
N ASN A 237 8.18 3.32 -13.57
CA ASN A 237 7.90 3.43 -14.98
C ASN A 237 8.59 4.68 -15.55
N PRO A 238 9.64 4.53 -16.38
CA PRO A 238 10.39 5.67 -16.92
C PRO A 238 9.55 6.66 -17.71
N ALA A 239 8.41 6.24 -18.26
CA ALA A 239 7.54 7.07 -19.09
C ALA A 239 6.46 7.83 -18.30
N VAL A 240 6.30 7.55 -16.99
CA VAL A 240 5.23 8.08 -16.14
C VAL A 240 5.83 8.56 -14.83
N CYS A 241 5.81 9.87 -14.59
CA CYS A 241 6.34 10.41 -13.34
C CYS A 241 5.54 9.96 -12.12
N MET A 242 4.21 9.93 -12.21
CA MET A 242 3.31 9.55 -11.14
C MET A 242 1.92 9.17 -11.71
N PRO A 243 1.22 8.17 -11.16
CA PRO A 243 -0.15 7.83 -11.54
C PRO A 243 -1.12 9.01 -11.37
N LYS A 244 -2.16 9.08 -12.22
CA LYS A 244 -3.14 10.18 -12.24
C LYS A 244 -3.82 10.40 -10.87
N HIS A 245 -4.19 9.32 -10.17
CA HIS A 245 -4.84 9.43 -8.86
C HIS A 245 -3.91 10.00 -7.78
N VAL A 246 -2.64 9.58 -7.74
CA VAL A 246 -1.65 10.14 -6.80
C VAL A 246 -1.38 11.61 -7.12
N LYS A 247 -1.25 11.99 -8.40
CA LYS A 247 -1.11 13.40 -8.79
C LYS A 247 -2.26 14.26 -8.27
N ALA A 248 -3.50 13.79 -8.42
CA ALA A 248 -4.67 14.53 -7.96
C ALA A 248 -4.70 14.74 -6.44
N GLU A 249 -4.30 13.74 -5.65
CA GLU A 249 -4.18 13.89 -4.19
C GLU A 249 -3.05 14.85 -3.80
N VAL A 250 -1.91 14.82 -4.50
CA VAL A 250 -0.82 15.76 -4.25
C VAL A 250 -1.23 17.20 -4.59
N GLU A 251 -1.93 17.42 -5.70
CA GLU A 251 -2.47 18.73 -6.07
C GLU A 251 -3.45 19.26 -5.01
N LYS A 252 -4.31 18.38 -4.48
CA LYS A 252 -5.24 18.71 -3.40
C LYS A 252 -4.48 19.09 -2.13
N THR A 253 -3.50 18.30 -1.73
CA THR A 253 -2.66 18.57 -0.56
C THR A 253 -1.89 19.88 -0.71
N ALA A 254 -1.26 20.14 -1.87
CA ALA A 254 -0.54 21.38 -2.13
C ALA A 254 -1.45 22.62 -2.05
N LYS A 255 -2.70 22.53 -2.55
CA LYS A 255 -3.70 23.60 -2.45
C LYS A 255 -4.15 23.84 -1.00
N LEU A 256 -4.41 22.77 -0.24
CA LEU A 256 -4.84 22.86 1.17
C LEU A 256 -3.71 23.36 2.09
N ASN A 257 -2.46 23.06 1.75
CA ASN A 257 -1.30 23.46 2.55
C ASN A 257 -0.92 24.94 2.39
N GLN A 258 -1.49 25.68 1.44
CA GLN A 258 -1.15 27.10 1.25
C GLN A 258 -1.48 27.94 2.50
N PRO A 259 -0.58 28.84 2.94
CA PRO A 259 0.63 29.32 2.27
C PRO A 259 1.93 28.52 2.55
N GLY A 260 1.83 27.34 3.16
CA GLY A 260 2.96 26.42 3.41
C GLY A 260 3.64 25.90 2.13
N LYS A 261 4.72 25.15 2.32
CA LYS A 261 5.53 24.59 1.22
C LYS A 261 5.27 23.11 1.07
N THR A 262 5.10 22.66 -0.17
CA THR A 262 4.97 21.24 -0.50
C THR A 262 6.11 20.83 -1.40
N ARG A 263 6.92 19.87 -0.94
CA ARG A 263 8.08 19.34 -1.65
C ARG A 263 7.86 17.88 -2.04
N ILE A 264 8.35 17.49 -3.21
CA ILE A 264 8.40 16.08 -3.63
C ILE A 264 9.85 15.68 -3.90
N VAL A 265 10.31 14.70 -3.14
CA VAL A 265 11.60 14.04 -3.36
C VAL A 265 11.42 12.98 -4.43
N PHE A 266 12.25 13.02 -5.47
CA PHE A 266 12.21 12.08 -6.58
C PHE A 266 13.62 11.73 -7.07
N SER A 267 13.70 10.79 -8.02
CA SER A 267 14.94 10.43 -8.72
C SER A 267 14.75 10.70 -10.21
N SER A 268 15.55 11.61 -10.77
CA SER A 268 15.51 11.88 -12.21
C SER A 268 15.98 10.69 -13.04
N LEU A 269 16.85 9.83 -12.51
CA LEU A 269 17.29 8.59 -13.17
C LEU A 269 16.18 7.53 -13.27
N CYS A 270 15.08 7.68 -12.54
CA CYS A 270 13.89 6.84 -12.70
C CYS A 270 12.99 7.26 -13.86
N LEU A 271 13.24 8.41 -14.49
CA LEU A 271 12.40 8.97 -15.55
C LEU A 271 13.17 9.13 -16.85
N ASN A 272 12.47 9.00 -17.98
CA ASN A 272 12.99 9.47 -19.25
C ASN A 272 12.88 10.99 -19.37
N GLU A 273 13.54 11.56 -20.37
CA GLU A 273 13.62 13.01 -20.54
C GLU A 273 12.26 13.68 -20.65
N THR A 274 11.34 13.11 -21.44
CA THR A 274 9.97 13.62 -21.62
C THR A 274 9.22 13.66 -20.30
N ALA A 275 9.18 12.55 -19.56
CA ALA A 275 8.48 12.46 -18.28
C ALA A 275 9.07 13.40 -17.23
N ARG A 276 10.38 13.66 -17.28
CA ARG A 276 11.05 14.62 -16.41
C ARG A 276 10.62 16.06 -16.69
N LEU A 277 10.59 16.47 -17.96
CA LEU A 277 10.14 17.80 -18.36
C LEU A 277 8.66 18.02 -18.00
N GLU A 278 7.80 17.03 -18.26
CA GLU A 278 6.39 17.06 -17.86
C GLU A 278 6.23 17.18 -16.34
N PHE A 279 7.06 16.48 -15.56
CA PHE A 279 6.98 16.54 -14.10
C PHE A 279 7.40 17.90 -13.56
N GLN A 280 8.46 18.50 -14.11
CA GLN A 280 8.91 19.85 -13.76
C GLN A 280 7.84 20.90 -14.08
N GLN A 281 7.22 20.81 -15.24
CA GLN A 281 6.15 21.72 -15.64
C GLN A 281 4.93 21.59 -14.72
N TRP A 282 4.47 20.36 -14.47
CA TRP A 282 3.35 20.09 -13.57
C TRP A 282 3.61 20.59 -12.13
N ALA A 283 4.83 20.39 -11.61
CA ALA A 283 5.18 20.84 -10.27
C ALA A 283 5.17 22.37 -10.17
N LYS A 284 5.70 23.05 -11.18
CA LYS A 284 5.67 24.52 -11.28
C LYS A 284 4.24 25.07 -11.31
N GLU A 285 3.35 24.46 -12.10
CA GLU A 285 1.94 24.85 -12.20
C GLU A 285 1.18 24.72 -10.88
N ASN A 286 1.61 23.81 -10.00
CA ASN A 286 0.96 23.52 -8.73
C ASN A 286 1.68 24.09 -7.50
N ASN A 287 2.71 24.94 -7.70
CA ASN A 287 3.55 25.49 -6.63
C ASN A 287 4.17 24.40 -5.73
N ILE A 288 4.65 23.33 -6.36
CA ILE A 288 5.33 22.20 -5.72
C ILE A 288 6.82 22.29 -6.06
N GLU A 289 7.66 22.17 -5.04
CA GLU A 289 9.12 22.11 -5.22
C GLU A 289 9.57 20.66 -5.39
N LEU A 290 10.41 20.41 -6.42
CA LEU A 290 10.97 19.09 -6.68
C LEU A 290 12.39 19.00 -6.15
N VAL A 291 12.68 17.95 -5.38
CA VAL A 291 14.02 17.64 -4.84
C VAL A 291 14.54 16.37 -5.51
N ASP A 292 15.51 16.52 -6.42
CA ASP A 292 16.12 15.38 -7.12
C ASP A 292 17.30 14.80 -6.34
N ILE A 293 17.15 13.58 -5.82
CA ILE A 293 18.21 12.91 -5.06
C ILE A 293 19.47 12.64 -5.91
N ASP A 294 19.31 12.55 -7.23
CA ASP A 294 20.42 12.28 -8.15
C ASP A 294 21.30 13.51 -8.37
N SER A 295 20.77 14.71 -8.09
CA SER A 295 21.48 15.98 -8.20
C SER A 295 22.26 16.39 -6.94
N ILE A 296 22.04 15.71 -5.81
CA ILE A 296 22.69 16.01 -4.54
C ILE A 296 24.19 15.65 -4.60
N ASP A 297 25.06 16.64 -4.37
CA ASP A 297 26.50 16.41 -4.27
C ASP A 297 26.84 15.68 -2.96
N LEU A 298 27.25 14.43 -3.07
CA LEU A 298 27.61 13.58 -1.94
C LEU A 298 28.80 14.12 -1.13
N LYS A 299 29.64 15.01 -1.72
CA LYS A 299 30.74 15.65 -0.99
C LYS A 299 30.27 16.78 -0.07
N SER A 300 29.06 17.28 -0.28
CA SER A 300 28.47 18.39 0.49
C SER A 300 27.68 17.94 1.72
N VAL A 301 27.47 16.63 1.89
CA VAL A 301 26.67 16.05 2.98
C VAL A 301 27.55 15.26 3.95
N SER A 302 26.99 14.86 5.09
CA SER A 302 27.70 14.01 6.05
C SER A 302 27.99 12.61 5.47
N GLU A 303 28.97 11.90 6.04
CA GLU A 303 29.26 10.52 5.62
C GLU A 303 28.03 9.61 5.76
N THR A 304 27.26 9.80 6.83
CA THR A 304 26.02 9.04 7.09
C THR A 304 24.94 9.35 6.05
N ASP A 305 24.71 10.62 5.73
CA ASP A 305 23.77 11.03 4.67
C ASP A 305 24.19 10.47 3.31
N ALA A 306 25.49 10.53 2.99
CA ALA A 306 26.02 10.00 1.75
C ALA A 306 25.80 8.48 1.62
N LYS A 307 25.96 7.73 2.72
CA LYS A 307 25.66 6.28 2.75
C LYS A 307 24.18 6.01 2.52
N LEU A 308 23.27 6.72 3.19
CA LEU A 308 21.83 6.57 2.96
C LEU A 308 21.44 6.89 1.52
N LEU A 309 21.94 7.99 0.96
CA LEU A 309 21.69 8.38 -0.43
C LEU A 309 22.22 7.32 -1.41
N ASN A 310 23.40 6.76 -1.16
CA ASN A 310 23.96 5.67 -1.98
C ASN A 310 23.10 4.40 -1.90
N LEU A 311 22.64 4.01 -0.70
CA LEU A 311 21.73 2.87 -0.53
C LEU A 311 20.39 3.11 -1.24
N ALA A 312 19.81 4.31 -1.14
CA ALA A 312 18.58 4.66 -1.84
C ALA A 312 18.76 4.60 -3.36
N LYS A 313 19.86 5.16 -3.89
CA LYS A 313 20.21 5.08 -5.32
C LYS A 313 20.43 3.65 -5.77
N TYR A 314 21.04 2.81 -4.93
CA TYR A 314 21.22 1.38 -5.20
C TYR A 314 19.89 0.63 -5.28
N GLU A 315 18.98 0.86 -4.33
CA GLU A 315 17.62 0.31 -4.34
C GLU A 315 16.87 0.67 -5.62
N LEU A 316 16.93 1.94 -6.03
CA LEU A 316 16.28 2.40 -7.26
C LEU A 316 16.94 1.83 -8.53
N GLU A 317 18.26 1.72 -8.56
CA GLU A 317 18.97 1.10 -9.68
C GLU A 317 18.62 -0.39 -9.80
N ALA A 318 18.62 -1.13 -8.69
CA ALA A 318 18.23 -2.52 -8.65
C ALA A 318 16.76 -2.71 -9.06
N MET A 319 15.86 -1.82 -8.64
CA MET A 319 14.45 -1.80 -9.07
C MET A 319 14.36 -1.66 -10.61
N ARG A 320 15.03 -0.66 -11.19
CA ARG A 320 15.03 -0.42 -12.65
C ARG A 320 15.55 -1.63 -13.43
N LYS A 321 16.51 -2.37 -12.86
CA LYS A 321 17.09 -3.58 -13.46
C LYS A 321 16.29 -4.86 -13.17
N GLY A 322 15.22 -4.80 -12.40
CA GLY A 322 14.45 -5.99 -11.97
C GLY A 322 15.23 -6.92 -11.03
N LYS A 323 16.18 -6.38 -10.26
CA LYS A 323 17.09 -7.13 -9.37
C LYS A 323 16.73 -6.99 -7.89
N GLY A 324 15.45 -6.93 -7.57
CA GLY A 324 14.94 -6.96 -6.19
C GLY A 324 15.04 -5.66 -5.41
N GLY A 325 15.41 -4.56 -6.06
CA GLY A 325 15.33 -3.22 -5.47
C GLY A 325 13.88 -2.77 -5.26
N ASN A 326 13.66 -1.92 -4.25
CA ASN A 326 12.32 -1.52 -3.81
C ASN A 326 12.20 0.00 -3.61
N PRO A 327 11.20 0.67 -4.23
CA PRO A 327 11.06 2.12 -4.12
C PRO A 327 10.60 2.58 -2.74
N ALA A 328 9.84 1.76 -1.99
CA ALA A 328 9.48 2.09 -0.60
C ALA A 328 10.71 2.02 0.31
N ALA A 329 11.60 1.05 0.10
CA ALA A 329 12.86 0.97 0.83
C ALA A 329 13.76 2.19 0.55
N ALA A 330 13.86 2.61 -0.72
CA ALA A 330 14.55 3.86 -1.07
C ALA A 330 13.90 5.08 -0.41
N SER A 331 12.57 5.12 -0.37
CA SER A 331 11.79 6.18 0.28
C SER A 331 12.07 6.23 1.79
N ASP A 332 12.05 5.08 2.46
CA ASP A 332 12.37 4.97 3.88
C ASP A 332 13.77 5.55 4.19
N LEU A 333 14.77 5.27 3.35
CA LEU A 333 16.14 5.72 3.52
C LEU A 333 16.27 7.25 3.43
N VAL A 334 15.64 7.87 2.43
CA VAL A 334 15.81 9.32 2.17
C VAL A 334 15.10 10.21 3.20
N ARG A 335 14.14 9.66 3.97
CA ARG A 335 13.50 10.36 5.09
C ARG A 335 14.48 10.66 6.23
N TRP A 336 15.68 10.06 6.24
CA TRP A 336 16.70 10.27 7.27
C TRP A 336 17.91 11.06 6.79
N VAL A 337 17.78 11.80 5.68
CA VAL A 337 18.87 12.58 5.08
C VAL A 337 18.69 14.07 5.40
N ASP A 338 19.66 14.69 6.11
CA ASP A 338 19.51 16.07 6.64
C ASP A 338 19.26 17.10 5.53
N VAL A 339 19.93 16.97 4.37
CA VAL A 339 19.76 17.92 3.25
C VAL A 339 18.37 17.83 2.59
N ILE A 340 17.71 16.67 2.69
CA ILE A 340 16.33 16.48 2.20
C ILE A 340 15.33 17.05 3.21
N ILE A 341 15.57 16.80 4.51
CA ILE A 341 14.74 17.31 5.60
C ILE A 341 14.72 18.85 5.58
N GLY A 342 15.88 19.49 5.44
CA GLY A 342 16.01 20.95 5.42
C GLY A 342 16.07 21.57 6.82
N GLU A 343 15.56 22.79 6.99
CA GLU A 343 15.65 23.53 8.26
C GLU A 343 14.69 23.01 9.34
N SER A 344 13.43 22.72 8.97
CA SER A 344 12.42 22.02 9.75
C SER A 344 11.33 21.62 8.77
N SER A 345 10.88 20.38 8.82
CA SER A 345 9.86 19.90 7.91
C SER A 345 9.10 18.72 8.50
N THR A 346 7.99 18.38 7.86
CA THR A 346 7.21 17.19 8.18
C THR A 346 7.16 16.28 6.95
N TYR A 347 7.75 15.09 7.09
CA TYR A 347 7.57 14.00 6.15
C TYR A 347 6.15 13.45 6.25
N ILE A 348 5.50 13.24 5.11
CA ILE A 348 4.17 12.64 5.00
C ILE A 348 4.16 11.69 3.79
N ASP A 349 3.69 10.45 3.97
CA ASP A 349 3.40 9.52 2.87
C ASP A 349 2.45 10.19 1.86
N ILE A 350 2.74 10.02 0.57
CA ILE A 350 2.19 10.87 -0.50
C ILE A 350 0.66 10.78 -0.66
N ASP A 351 0.08 9.69 -0.17
CA ASP A 351 -1.35 9.36 -0.23
C ASP A 351 -2.09 9.70 1.06
N LEU A 352 -1.42 10.25 2.09
CA LEU A 352 -2.09 10.61 3.34
C LEU A 352 -3.00 11.82 3.14
N PRO A 353 -4.29 11.71 3.50
CA PRO A 353 -5.22 12.82 3.36
C PRO A 353 -4.90 13.94 4.35
N MET A 354 -4.81 15.15 3.83
CA MET A 354 -4.77 16.37 4.64
C MET A 354 -6.19 16.73 5.11
N ASN A 355 -6.33 17.04 6.40
CA ASN A 355 -7.59 17.45 7.00
C ASN A 355 -7.90 18.92 6.67
N ASP A 356 -9.15 19.22 6.28
CA ASP A 356 -9.61 20.57 5.92
C ASP A 356 -9.67 21.57 7.10
N LYS A 357 -9.39 21.13 8.35
CA LYS A 357 -9.54 21.94 9.57
C LYS A 357 -8.19 22.22 10.26
N LYS A 358 -7.91 23.53 10.43
CA LYS A 358 -6.81 24.17 11.19
C LYS A 358 -5.39 23.81 10.77
N VAL A 359 -4.72 24.64 9.96
CA VAL A 359 -3.24 24.60 9.80
C VAL A 359 -2.59 25.29 11.00
N ALA A 360 -2.23 24.52 12.02
CA ALA A 360 -1.34 25.03 13.07
C ALA A 360 0.09 25.05 12.50
N VAL A 361 0.54 26.22 12.03
CA VAL A 361 1.85 26.38 11.38
C VAL A 361 2.98 25.87 12.27
N GLU A 362 2.95 26.22 13.56
CA GLU A 362 3.96 25.79 14.52
C GLU A 362 3.36 24.89 15.61
N VAL A 363 4.01 23.76 15.83
CA VAL A 363 3.69 22.79 16.89
C VAL A 363 4.88 22.68 17.83
N ARG A 364 4.62 22.46 19.12
CA ARG A 364 5.66 22.16 20.11
C ARG A 364 5.57 20.74 20.65
N SER A 365 6.72 20.17 20.98
CA SER A 365 6.82 18.82 21.53
C SER A 365 8.08 18.62 22.36
N GLY A 366 8.09 17.58 23.18
CA GLY A 366 9.17 17.27 24.10
C GLY A 366 10.36 16.50 23.53
N PHE A 367 10.28 16.06 22.28
CA PHE A 367 11.34 15.33 21.59
C PHE A 367 11.58 15.93 20.20
N PRO A 368 12.82 15.97 19.65
CA PRO A 368 13.13 16.73 18.43
C PRO A 368 12.78 16.02 17.11
N VAL A 369 12.39 14.74 17.14
CA VAL A 369 11.91 13.96 15.99
C VAL A 369 10.66 13.18 16.40
N LEU A 370 9.51 13.48 15.79
CA LEU A 370 8.23 12.86 16.17
C LEU A 370 7.84 11.78 15.16
N LEU A 371 7.40 10.62 15.63
CA LEU A 371 6.87 9.54 14.79
C LEU A 371 5.35 9.42 14.95
N ASN A 372 4.70 8.79 13.98
CA ASN A 372 3.33 8.34 14.15
C ASN A 372 3.30 7.16 15.13
N MET A 373 2.48 7.28 16.18
CA MET A 373 2.41 6.29 17.26
C MET A 373 0.97 6.07 17.71
N GLY A 374 0.72 4.88 18.22
CA GLY A 374 -0.55 4.47 18.81
C GLY A 374 -0.38 3.22 19.65
N SER A 375 -1.48 2.58 20.03
CA SER A 375 -1.41 1.34 20.80
C SER A 375 -2.69 0.52 20.74
N ALA A 376 -2.54 -0.79 20.76
CA ALA A 376 -3.66 -1.73 20.81
C ALA A 376 -3.78 -2.38 22.20
N LEU A 377 -5.01 -2.53 22.68
CA LEU A 377 -5.34 -3.19 23.95
C LEU A 377 -5.71 -4.65 23.71
N THR A 378 -4.89 -5.56 24.21
CA THR A 378 -5.16 -7.01 24.21
C THR A 378 -5.81 -7.44 25.52
N LYS A 379 -6.99 -8.08 25.41
CA LYS A 379 -7.66 -8.75 26.54
C LYS A 379 -7.20 -10.20 26.58
N ASP A 380 -6.22 -10.50 27.43
CA ASP A 380 -5.67 -11.85 27.64
C ASP A 380 -6.28 -12.55 28.88
N GLY A 381 -7.47 -12.10 29.32
CA GLY A 381 -8.11 -12.57 30.56
C GLY A 381 -7.52 -11.96 31.84
N SER A 382 -6.38 -11.26 31.75
CA SER A 382 -5.81 -10.52 32.87
C SER A 382 -6.30 -9.05 32.84
N GLN A 383 -6.62 -8.52 34.02
CA GLN A 383 -6.86 -7.09 34.23
C GLN A 383 -5.64 -6.54 34.97
N PRO A 384 -5.07 -5.38 34.59
CA PRO A 384 -5.42 -4.55 33.42
C PRO A 384 -4.96 -5.18 32.09
N ALA A 385 -5.67 -4.83 31.02
CA ALA A 385 -5.36 -5.25 29.65
C ALA A 385 -3.92 -4.85 29.26
N LEU A 386 -3.25 -5.69 28.48
CA LEU A 386 -1.93 -5.37 27.93
C LEU A 386 -2.06 -4.23 26.90
N GLU A 387 -1.18 -3.23 26.96
CA GLU A 387 -1.08 -2.18 25.95
C GLU A 387 0.13 -2.42 25.04
N ASN A 388 -0.15 -2.71 23.76
CA ASN A 388 0.87 -2.98 22.75
C ASN A 388 1.12 -1.70 21.94
N PRO A 389 2.30 -1.05 22.05
CA PRO A 389 2.59 0.14 21.28
C PRO A 389 2.76 -0.20 19.79
N ALA A 390 2.33 0.72 18.94
CA ALA A 390 2.47 0.65 17.50
C ALA A 390 3.16 1.92 17.00
N PHE A 391 4.07 1.75 16.05
CA PHE A 391 4.87 2.82 15.45
C PHE A 391 4.78 2.77 13.93
N ASN A 392 4.76 3.93 13.28
CA ASN A 392 4.85 4.03 11.83
C ASN A 392 5.67 5.25 11.41
N THR A 393 6.20 5.19 10.19
CA THR A 393 7.07 6.19 9.56
C THR A 393 6.39 6.88 8.38
N ASP A 394 5.08 6.70 8.24
CA ASP A 394 4.22 7.39 7.28
C ASP A 394 4.06 8.89 7.58
N MET A 395 4.29 9.29 8.83
CA MET A 395 4.39 10.69 9.24
C MET A 395 5.58 10.88 10.19
N ILE A 396 6.47 11.81 9.87
CA ILE A 396 7.63 12.15 10.71
C ILE A 396 7.80 13.67 10.75
N ALA A 397 7.92 14.27 11.94
CA ALA A 397 8.21 15.70 12.06
C ALA A 397 9.62 15.93 12.61
N TYR A 398 10.33 16.91 12.03
CA TYR A 398 11.69 17.27 12.41
C TYR A 398 11.72 18.69 12.97
N SER A 399 12.21 18.83 14.21
CA SER A 399 12.18 20.12 14.92
C SER A 399 13.12 21.14 14.30
N LYS A 400 12.93 22.43 14.61
CA LYS A 400 13.85 23.53 14.25
C LYS A 400 15.20 23.45 14.97
N ASP A 401 15.32 22.66 16.04
CA ASP A 401 16.57 22.43 16.75
C ASP A 401 17.44 21.43 15.97
N LYS A 402 18.37 21.97 15.18
CA LYS A 402 19.20 21.18 14.26
C LYS A 402 20.12 20.21 14.98
N ASP A 403 20.71 20.63 16.10
CA ASP A 403 21.69 19.82 16.82
C ASP A 403 21.00 18.65 17.52
N ALA A 404 19.89 18.90 18.21
CA ALA A 404 19.12 17.86 18.88
C ALA A 404 18.51 16.85 17.89
N ARG A 405 17.96 17.31 16.75
CA ARG A 405 17.42 16.37 15.74
C ARG A 405 18.53 15.56 15.06
N ARG A 406 19.71 16.14 14.82
CA ARG A 406 20.81 15.45 14.13
C ARG A 406 21.28 14.22 14.90
N GLN A 407 21.37 14.30 16.23
CA GLN A 407 21.70 13.14 17.07
C GLN A 407 20.75 11.97 16.81
N ILE A 408 19.44 12.25 16.73
CA ILE A 408 18.42 11.23 16.51
C ILE A 408 18.45 10.69 15.08
N ILE A 409 18.51 11.58 14.08
CA ILE A 409 18.60 11.20 12.66
C ILE A 409 19.82 10.32 12.41
N GLU A 410 20.99 10.70 12.91
CA GLU A 410 22.21 9.90 12.75
C GLU A 410 22.13 8.55 13.46
N GLY A 411 21.53 8.48 14.65
CA GLY A 411 21.35 7.23 15.37
C GLY A 411 20.46 6.24 14.61
N VAL A 412 19.33 6.73 14.09
CA VAL A 412 18.43 5.92 13.23
C VAL A 412 19.14 5.51 11.94
N ALA A 413 19.81 6.45 11.26
CA ALA A 413 20.53 6.19 10.03
C ALA A 413 21.62 5.13 10.20
N LYS A 414 22.43 5.20 11.27
CA LYS A 414 23.47 4.21 11.58
C LYS A 414 22.86 2.82 11.79
N ASN A 415 21.72 2.72 12.48
CA ASN A 415 21.01 1.45 12.68
C ASN A 415 20.54 0.86 11.35
N ILE A 416 19.91 1.67 10.49
CA ILE A 416 19.45 1.23 9.15
C ILE A 416 20.65 0.78 8.30
N ILE A 417 21.69 1.60 8.20
CA ILE A 417 22.92 1.28 7.43
C ILE A 417 23.51 -0.04 7.91
N ALA A 418 23.62 -0.26 9.23
CA ALA A 418 24.16 -1.49 9.78
C ALA A 418 23.37 -2.74 9.37
N ARG A 419 22.03 -2.64 9.27
CA ARG A 419 21.17 -3.74 8.80
C ARG A 419 21.40 -4.04 7.30
N TYR A 420 21.57 -3.01 6.47
CA TYR A 420 21.90 -3.18 5.05
C TYR A 420 23.29 -3.80 4.84
N GLU A 421 24.30 -3.28 5.52
CA GLU A 421 25.68 -3.75 5.41
C GLU A 421 25.88 -5.17 5.97
N ASN A 422 25.06 -5.58 6.95
CA ASN A 422 25.16 -6.87 7.63
C ASN A 422 23.89 -7.73 7.48
N CYS A 423 23.29 -7.74 6.28
CA CYS A 423 22.00 -8.38 6.01
C CYS A 423 21.92 -9.83 6.50
N ALA A 424 22.89 -10.67 6.15
CA ALA A 424 22.90 -12.08 6.55
C ALA A 424 22.96 -12.27 8.07
N LYS A 425 23.78 -11.44 8.76
CA LYS A 425 23.91 -11.46 10.22
C LYS A 425 22.60 -11.04 10.90
N TYR A 426 21.99 -9.95 10.42
CA TYR A 426 20.72 -9.47 10.96
C TYR A 426 19.62 -10.54 10.87
N ILE A 427 19.51 -11.22 9.72
CA ILE A 427 18.54 -12.31 9.54
C ILE A 427 18.84 -13.49 10.46
N ALA A 428 20.11 -13.86 10.62
CA ALA A 428 20.52 -14.95 11.50
C ALA A 428 20.10 -14.70 12.96
N GLU A 429 20.26 -13.47 13.44
CA GLU A 429 19.96 -13.03 14.81
C GLU A 429 18.49 -12.64 15.02
N SER A 430 17.73 -12.43 13.94
CA SER A 430 16.34 -11.99 14.03
C SER A 430 15.43 -13.00 14.73
N LYS A 431 14.54 -12.45 15.56
CA LYS A 431 13.43 -13.15 16.23
C LYS A 431 12.10 -12.99 15.49
N ASN A 432 12.06 -12.22 14.39
CA ASN A 432 10.86 -12.08 13.57
C ASN A 432 10.52 -13.45 12.95
N GLU A 433 9.31 -13.95 13.19
CA GLU A 433 8.90 -15.31 12.80
C GLU A 433 9.09 -15.60 11.31
N GLU A 434 8.86 -14.59 10.46
CA GLU A 434 8.95 -14.72 9.01
C GLU A 434 10.41 -14.69 8.53
N LEU A 435 11.29 -13.92 9.17
CA LEU A 435 12.72 -13.99 8.92
C LEU A 435 13.33 -15.30 9.45
N VAL A 436 12.83 -15.82 10.57
CA VAL A 436 13.20 -17.15 11.10
C VAL A 436 12.78 -18.25 10.14
N ARG A 437 11.60 -18.13 9.55
CA ARG A 437 11.15 -19.05 8.49
C ARG A 437 12.05 -18.97 7.27
N LEU A 438 12.37 -17.76 6.81
CA LEU A 438 13.24 -17.54 5.67
C LEU A 438 14.63 -18.13 5.89
N LYS A 439 15.27 -17.89 7.04
CA LYS A 439 16.65 -18.36 7.30
C LYS A 439 16.78 -19.88 7.36
N ASN A 440 15.68 -20.56 7.70
CA ASN A 440 15.60 -22.01 7.76
C ASN A 440 15.21 -22.65 6.42
N SER A 441 14.95 -21.85 5.37
CA SER A 441 14.61 -22.37 4.05
C SER A 441 15.85 -22.87 3.29
N PRO A 442 15.75 -23.98 2.53
CA PRO A 442 16.85 -24.48 1.70
C PRO A 442 17.38 -23.44 0.70
N GLY A 443 16.48 -22.64 0.11
CA GLY A 443 16.84 -21.60 -0.84
C GLY A 443 17.68 -20.47 -0.23
N TYR A 444 17.35 -20.06 0.99
CA TYR A 444 18.19 -19.09 1.73
C TYR A 444 19.55 -19.69 2.08
N GLN A 445 19.59 -20.93 2.57
CA GLN A 445 20.85 -21.60 2.91
C GLN A 445 21.77 -21.74 1.69
N LEU A 446 21.20 -22.11 0.54
CA LEU A 446 21.94 -22.18 -0.73
C LEU A 446 22.45 -20.80 -1.16
N LEU A 447 21.68 -19.74 -0.95
CA LEU A 447 22.12 -18.37 -1.23
C LEU A 447 23.30 -17.97 -0.33
N VAL A 448 23.22 -18.27 0.97
CA VAL A 448 24.31 -18.03 1.94
C VAL A 448 25.56 -18.79 1.53
N GLU A 449 25.43 -20.07 1.17
CA GLU A 449 26.57 -20.91 0.74
C GLU A 449 27.23 -20.36 -0.53
N LYS A 450 26.43 -20.09 -1.58
CA LYS A 450 26.93 -19.59 -2.87
C LYS A 450 27.64 -18.24 -2.77
N THR A 451 27.25 -17.42 -1.81
CA THR A 451 27.78 -16.07 -1.63
C THR A 451 28.78 -15.99 -0.49
N ASN A 452 29.08 -17.11 0.18
CA ASN A 452 29.88 -17.16 1.40
C ASN A 452 29.40 -16.13 2.46
N GLY A 453 28.08 -16.00 2.59
CA GLY A 453 27.40 -15.04 3.46
C GLY A 453 27.46 -13.58 3.01
N LYS A 454 28.01 -13.27 1.83
CA LYS A 454 28.17 -11.91 1.29
C LYS A 454 27.16 -11.64 0.18
N PHE A 455 25.90 -11.45 0.57
CA PHE A 455 24.83 -10.99 -0.32
C PHE A 455 24.19 -9.72 0.22
N ASP A 456 23.69 -8.89 -0.69
CA ASP A 456 22.90 -7.72 -0.35
C ASP A 456 21.39 -8.04 -0.29
N LEU A 457 20.64 -7.10 0.30
CA LEU A 457 19.20 -7.25 0.50
C LEU A 457 18.41 -7.31 -0.81
N CYS A 458 18.83 -6.59 -1.85
CA CYS A 458 18.21 -6.64 -3.18
C CYS A 458 18.29 -8.04 -3.79
N THR A 459 19.45 -8.69 -3.68
CA THR A 459 19.68 -10.07 -4.12
C THR A 459 18.76 -11.05 -3.40
N LEU A 460 18.61 -10.90 -2.08
CA LEU A 460 17.69 -11.73 -1.31
C LEU A 460 16.22 -11.51 -1.70
N ARG A 461 15.78 -10.25 -1.84
CA ARG A 461 14.42 -9.92 -2.30
C ARG A 461 14.14 -10.45 -3.70
N ALA A 462 15.12 -10.42 -4.60
CA ALA A 462 15.00 -11.02 -5.94
C ALA A 462 14.83 -12.55 -5.85
N ALA A 463 15.62 -13.23 -5.02
CA ALA A 463 15.50 -14.67 -4.81
C ALA A 463 14.13 -15.07 -4.24
N VAL A 464 13.64 -14.34 -3.22
CA VAL A 464 12.30 -14.56 -2.65
C VAL A 464 11.20 -14.29 -3.67
N SER A 465 11.36 -13.28 -4.54
CA SER A 465 10.38 -13.03 -5.60
C SER A 465 10.37 -14.13 -6.66
N GLY A 466 11.54 -14.63 -7.04
CA GLY A 466 11.68 -15.78 -7.94
C GLY A 466 11.04 -17.05 -7.37
N ALA A 467 11.13 -17.25 -6.05
CA ALA A 467 10.55 -18.41 -5.37
C ALA A 467 9.03 -18.53 -5.51
N HIS A 468 8.30 -17.47 -5.86
CA HIS A 468 6.83 -17.50 -5.96
C HIS A 468 6.33 -17.48 -7.41
N GLN A 469 7.20 -17.72 -8.39
CA GLN A 469 6.81 -17.75 -9.80
C GLN A 469 5.95 -18.97 -10.16
N ASP A 470 6.27 -20.13 -9.56
CA ASP A 470 5.59 -21.39 -9.79
C ASP A 470 5.78 -22.36 -8.60
N ALA A 471 5.04 -23.47 -8.63
CA ALA A 471 5.03 -24.48 -7.58
C ALA A 471 6.42 -25.08 -7.31
N PHE A 472 7.20 -25.38 -8.36
CA PHE A 472 8.54 -25.94 -8.24
C PHE A 472 9.53 -24.97 -7.59
N SER A 473 9.53 -23.71 -8.04
CA SER A 473 10.36 -22.65 -7.47
C SER A 473 10.06 -22.45 -5.99
N PHE A 474 8.78 -22.49 -5.61
CA PHE A 474 8.35 -22.35 -4.22
C PHE A 474 8.79 -23.54 -3.37
N ALA A 475 8.53 -24.76 -3.84
CA ALA A 475 8.92 -25.99 -3.15
C ALA A 475 10.44 -26.11 -2.98
N THR A 476 11.20 -25.74 -4.02
CA THR A 476 12.67 -25.78 -4.01
C THR A 476 13.24 -24.75 -3.04
N PHE A 477 12.68 -23.54 -3.02
CA PHE A 477 13.17 -22.48 -2.15
C PHE A 477 12.81 -22.71 -0.68
N PHE A 478 11.55 -23.01 -0.37
CA PHE A 478 11.08 -23.16 1.01
C PHE A 478 11.23 -24.57 1.59
N GLY A 479 11.43 -25.57 0.74
CA GLY A 479 11.58 -26.96 1.14
C GLY A 479 10.26 -27.72 1.22
N ALA A 480 10.37 -29.06 1.20
CA ALA A 480 9.23 -29.96 1.16
C ALA A 480 8.36 -29.88 2.43
N GLU A 481 8.99 -29.69 3.59
CA GLU A 481 8.31 -29.59 4.88
C GLU A 481 7.41 -28.36 4.96
N TYR A 482 7.91 -27.21 4.51
CA TYR A 482 7.10 -25.99 4.48
C TYR A 482 6.02 -26.07 3.40
N PHE A 483 6.36 -26.57 2.21
CA PHE A 483 5.37 -26.79 1.15
C PHE A 483 4.21 -27.68 1.62
N ALA A 484 4.53 -28.80 2.29
CA ALA A 484 3.54 -29.70 2.86
C ALA A 484 2.71 -29.03 3.94
N LYS A 485 3.33 -28.24 4.84
CA LYS A 485 2.61 -27.51 5.90
C LYS A 485 1.56 -26.55 5.33
N ILE A 486 1.83 -25.93 4.17
CA ILE A 486 0.94 -24.94 3.56
C ILE A 486 -0.14 -25.60 2.69
N PHE A 487 0.25 -26.52 1.81
CA PHE A 487 -0.63 -27.04 0.75
C PHE A 487 -1.07 -28.49 0.96
N ALA A 488 -0.54 -29.21 1.95
CA ALA A 488 -0.71 -30.65 2.05
C ALA A 488 -0.73 -31.14 3.51
N THR A 489 -0.48 -32.45 3.71
CA THR A 489 -0.24 -33.03 5.03
C THR A 489 1.22 -33.42 5.17
N GLN A 490 1.71 -33.52 6.42
CA GLN A 490 3.10 -33.90 6.72
C GLN A 490 3.50 -35.26 6.11
N GLU A 491 2.53 -36.15 5.90
CA GLU A 491 2.74 -37.47 5.30
C GLU A 491 3.20 -37.38 3.83
N LEU A 492 2.88 -36.29 3.11
CA LEU A 492 3.25 -36.08 1.71
C LEU A 492 4.67 -35.55 1.52
N VAL A 493 5.39 -35.21 2.60
CA VAL A 493 6.77 -34.69 2.53
C VAL A 493 7.71 -35.58 1.69
N PRO A 494 7.72 -36.93 1.81
CA PRO A 494 8.57 -37.78 0.98
C PRO A 494 8.29 -37.66 -0.53
N VAL A 495 7.01 -37.57 -0.92
CA VAL A 495 6.60 -37.40 -2.31
C VAL A 495 7.01 -36.02 -2.83
N ILE A 496 6.87 -34.98 -2.02
CA ILE A 496 7.31 -33.63 -2.39
C ILE A 496 8.83 -33.55 -2.54
N LYS A 497 9.61 -34.24 -1.68
CA LYS A 497 11.07 -34.34 -1.83
C LYS A 497 11.46 -35.00 -3.15
N GLU A 498 10.81 -36.10 -3.50
CA GLU A 498 10.98 -36.78 -4.78
C GLU A 498 10.62 -35.84 -5.95
N ALA A 499 9.51 -35.11 -5.85
CA ALA A 499 9.08 -34.14 -6.85
C ALA A 499 10.12 -33.03 -7.08
N ILE A 500 10.68 -32.48 -6.01
CA ILE A 500 11.74 -31.45 -6.09
C ILE A 500 13.00 -32.05 -6.73
N GLN A 501 13.43 -33.24 -6.30
CA GLN A 501 14.63 -33.90 -6.82
C GLN A 501 14.54 -34.18 -8.33
N HIS A 502 13.35 -34.55 -8.81
CA HIS A 502 13.10 -34.85 -10.23
C HIS A 502 12.54 -33.67 -11.03
N GLN A 503 12.47 -32.47 -10.45
CA GLN A 503 11.91 -31.26 -11.09
C GLN A 503 10.48 -31.45 -11.62
N ASN A 504 9.66 -32.21 -10.90
CA ASN A 504 8.30 -32.55 -11.31
C ASN A 504 7.29 -31.44 -10.94
N GLN A 505 7.26 -30.41 -11.79
CA GLN A 505 6.34 -29.27 -11.66
C GLN A 505 4.86 -29.68 -11.66
N ASP A 506 4.47 -30.67 -12.47
CA ASP A 506 3.07 -31.08 -12.63
C ASP A 506 2.52 -31.68 -11.33
N LEU A 507 3.31 -32.51 -10.66
CA LEU A 507 2.96 -33.09 -9.37
C LEU A 507 2.79 -32.02 -8.29
N LEU A 508 3.74 -31.08 -8.20
CA LEU A 508 3.66 -29.98 -7.22
C LEU A 508 2.47 -29.06 -7.48
N THR A 509 2.17 -28.80 -8.76
CA THR A 509 1.00 -28.04 -9.20
C THR A 509 -0.29 -28.75 -8.76
N SER A 510 -0.37 -30.06 -8.99
CA SER A 510 -1.53 -30.87 -8.60
C SER A 510 -1.81 -30.88 -7.10
N ILE A 511 -0.76 -30.82 -6.26
CA ILE A 511 -0.92 -30.70 -4.80
C ILE A 511 -1.61 -29.37 -4.46
N ILE A 512 -1.19 -28.27 -5.08
CA ILE A 512 -1.81 -26.95 -4.87
C ILE A 512 -3.25 -26.93 -5.39
N GLU A 513 -3.53 -27.55 -6.54
CA GLU A 513 -4.89 -27.64 -7.08
C GLU A 513 -5.84 -28.41 -6.14
N ASN A 514 -5.37 -29.50 -5.54
CA ASN A 514 -6.12 -30.27 -4.53
C ASN A 514 -6.33 -29.44 -3.25
N TYR A 515 -5.33 -28.66 -2.82
CA TYR A 515 -5.50 -27.71 -1.73
C TYR A 515 -6.61 -26.69 -2.01
N ILE A 516 -6.59 -26.07 -3.19
CA ILE A 516 -7.62 -25.11 -3.63
C ILE A 516 -9.00 -25.76 -3.63
N GLU A 517 -9.12 -26.99 -4.13
CA GLU A 517 -10.38 -27.75 -4.14
C GLU A 517 -10.97 -27.92 -2.74
N LYS A 518 -10.13 -28.35 -1.79
CA LYS A 518 -10.54 -28.63 -0.42
C LYS A 518 -10.96 -27.39 0.34
N GLN A 519 -10.35 -26.24 0.05
CA GLN A 519 -10.68 -24.97 0.70
C GLN A 519 -12.01 -24.37 0.22
N GLN A 520 -12.57 -24.85 -0.92
CA GLN A 520 -13.80 -24.30 -1.53
C GLN A 520 -13.79 -22.77 -1.69
N SER A 521 -12.61 -22.15 -1.77
CA SER A 521 -12.47 -20.70 -1.92
C SER A 521 -12.56 -20.32 -3.40
N ASN A 522 -13.49 -19.43 -3.74
CA ASN A 522 -13.60 -18.83 -5.07
C ASN A 522 -12.48 -17.82 -5.37
N ASP A 523 -11.65 -17.46 -4.38
CA ASP A 523 -10.63 -16.41 -4.53
C ASP A 523 -9.43 -16.83 -5.38
N TYR A 524 -9.24 -18.15 -5.55
CA TYR A 524 -8.12 -18.77 -6.26
C TYR A 524 -8.62 -19.90 -7.18
N PRO A 525 -8.93 -19.64 -8.46
CA PRO A 525 -9.34 -20.70 -9.38
C PRO A 525 -8.20 -21.71 -9.62
N LYS A 526 -8.52 -22.98 -9.93
CA LYS A 526 -7.56 -24.03 -10.36
C LYS A 526 -7.02 -23.78 -11.77
N THR A 527 -6.45 -22.61 -11.97
CA THR A 527 -5.83 -22.16 -13.21
C THR A 527 -4.42 -21.71 -12.88
N ARG A 528 -3.54 -21.65 -13.89
CA ARG A 528 -2.19 -21.12 -13.71
C ARG A 528 -2.18 -19.76 -13.02
N ASP A 529 -3.07 -18.86 -13.41
CA ASP A 529 -3.18 -17.52 -12.84
C ASP A 529 -3.68 -17.54 -11.38
N GLY A 530 -4.64 -18.42 -11.07
CA GLY A 530 -5.13 -18.57 -9.69
C GLY A 530 -4.09 -19.18 -8.75
N ILE A 531 -3.29 -20.15 -9.20
CA ILE A 531 -2.16 -20.69 -8.46
C ILE A 531 -1.08 -19.64 -8.26
N GLN A 532 -0.75 -18.88 -9.32
CA GLN A 532 0.22 -17.81 -9.21
C GLN A 532 -0.23 -16.73 -8.22
N LYS A 533 -1.52 -16.35 -8.25
CA LYS A 533 -2.13 -15.43 -7.27
C LYS A 533 -2.04 -15.97 -5.84
N LEU A 534 -2.26 -17.27 -5.65
CA LEU A 534 -2.12 -17.93 -4.34
C LEU A 534 -0.67 -17.90 -3.85
N LEU A 535 0.30 -18.28 -4.68
CA LEU A 535 1.72 -18.23 -4.31
C LEU A 535 2.16 -16.80 -3.97
N LYS A 536 1.72 -15.82 -4.76
CA LYS A 536 1.99 -14.39 -4.52
C LYS A 536 1.40 -13.87 -3.20
N SER A 537 0.29 -14.42 -2.72
CA SER A 537 -0.24 -14.05 -1.39
C SER A 537 0.72 -14.46 -0.27
N PHE A 538 1.38 -15.61 -0.40
CA PHE A 538 2.44 -16.05 0.52
C PHE A 538 3.72 -15.22 0.37
N GLN A 539 4.04 -14.75 -0.84
CA GLN A 539 5.18 -13.86 -1.07
C GLN A 539 5.10 -12.63 -0.18
N GLY A 540 3.92 -12.01 -0.08
CA GLY A 540 3.71 -10.83 0.76
C GLY A 540 4.07 -11.06 2.24
N ILE A 541 3.88 -12.27 2.76
CA ILE A 541 4.17 -12.61 4.17
C ILE A 541 5.67 -12.55 4.45
N VAL A 542 6.49 -13.15 3.58
CA VAL A 542 7.95 -13.24 3.78
C VAL A 542 8.67 -12.00 3.24
N TYR A 543 8.12 -11.33 2.22
CA TYR A 543 8.73 -10.16 1.59
C TYR A 543 8.58 -8.89 2.43
N LYS A 544 7.45 -8.69 3.13
CA LYS A 544 7.21 -7.48 3.95
C LYS A 544 8.32 -7.23 4.99
N PRO A 545 8.75 -8.22 5.80
CA PRO A 545 9.88 -8.05 6.72
C PRO A 545 11.17 -7.58 6.04
N LEU A 546 11.44 -8.00 4.80
CA LEU A 546 12.64 -7.59 4.07
C LEU A 546 12.66 -6.10 3.73
N VAL A 547 11.54 -5.37 3.87
CA VAL A 547 11.49 -3.91 3.80
C VAL A 547 11.35 -3.33 5.22
N MET A 548 10.34 -3.77 5.96
CA MET A 548 9.98 -3.21 7.27
C MET A 548 11.09 -3.34 8.32
N GLU A 549 11.79 -4.48 8.36
CA GLU A 549 12.87 -4.76 9.30
C GLU A 549 14.21 -4.17 8.86
N PHE A 550 14.33 -3.65 7.64
CA PHE A 550 15.61 -3.14 7.13
C PHE A 550 15.63 -1.63 6.99
N SER A 551 14.54 -1.02 6.52
CA SER A 551 14.43 0.43 6.35
C SER A 551 13.13 1.02 6.94
N GLY A 552 12.05 0.24 6.96
CA GLY A 552 10.72 0.72 7.32
C GLY A 552 10.49 0.88 8.84
N PRO A 553 9.21 0.87 9.27
CA PRO A 553 8.83 1.18 10.65
C PRO A 553 9.58 0.35 11.71
N SER A 554 9.76 -0.96 11.52
CA SER A 554 10.46 -1.82 12.48
C SER A 554 11.95 -1.50 12.60
N ALA A 555 12.57 -1.00 11.53
CA ALA A 555 13.97 -0.57 11.55
C ALA A 555 14.18 0.72 12.35
N VAL A 556 13.23 1.63 12.24
CA VAL A 556 13.25 2.92 12.95
C VAL A 556 12.84 2.75 14.41
N SER A 557 11.75 2.01 14.66
CA SER A 557 11.13 1.94 15.98
C SER A 557 11.87 1.06 16.97
N SER A 558 12.88 0.27 16.55
CA SER A 558 13.61 -0.59 17.48
C SER A 558 14.21 0.20 18.64
N SER A 559 14.75 1.39 18.38
CA SER A 559 15.31 2.26 19.42
C SER A 559 14.25 2.94 20.29
N TRP A 560 13.01 3.10 19.81
CA TRP A 560 11.88 3.55 20.62
C TRP A 560 11.36 2.44 21.52
N VAL A 561 11.34 1.21 21.02
CA VAL A 561 10.94 0.02 21.78
C VAL A 561 11.97 -0.30 22.86
N GLU A 562 13.27 -0.21 22.55
CA GLU A 562 14.35 -0.36 23.53
C GLU A 562 14.33 0.70 24.64
N ALA A 563 13.78 1.89 24.36
CA ALA A 563 13.59 2.94 25.35
C ALA A 563 12.47 2.66 26.36
N LEU A 564 11.64 1.63 26.13
CA LEU A 564 10.60 1.22 27.07
C LEU A 564 11.17 0.25 28.12
N PRO A 565 11.01 0.53 29.42
CA PRO A 565 11.63 -0.26 30.49
C PRO A 565 11.12 -1.71 30.50
N GLY A 566 12.06 -2.65 30.61
CA GLY A 566 11.80 -4.07 30.88
C GLY A 566 11.48 -4.94 29.67
N GLY A 567 11.35 -4.39 28.45
CA GLY A 567 11.00 -5.17 27.25
C GLY A 567 9.65 -5.90 27.32
N SER A 568 8.89 -5.71 28.41
CA SER A 568 7.57 -6.25 28.63
C SER A 568 6.53 -5.18 28.35
N MET A 569 5.44 -5.58 27.69
CA MET A 569 4.35 -4.67 27.34
C MET A 569 3.76 -4.05 28.61
N PRO A 570 3.70 -2.71 28.72
CA PRO A 570 3.08 -2.07 29.85
C PRO A 570 1.62 -2.48 29.91
N ARG A 571 1.12 -2.79 31.11
CA ARG A 571 -0.32 -2.95 31.27
C ARG A 571 -0.97 -1.58 31.19
N ASN A 572 -2.11 -1.47 30.52
CA ASN A 572 -2.86 -0.23 30.47
C ASN A 572 -3.45 0.07 31.85
N PHE A 573 -2.72 0.83 32.65
CA PHE A 573 -3.26 1.42 33.86
C PHE A 573 -3.93 2.74 33.45
N GLU A 574 -5.17 2.67 32.94
CA GLU A 574 -5.95 3.84 32.48
C GLU A 574 -6.03 5.00 33.50
N TYR A 575 -5.63 4.79 34.77
CA TYR A 575 -5.94 5.67 35.88
C TYR A 575 -4.83 5.83 36.94
N LEU A 576 -3.55 5.89 36.54
CA LEU A 576 -2.56 6.45 37.46
C LEU A 576 -2.82 7.94 37.68
N VAL A 577 -2.60 8.40 38.92
CA VAL A 577 -2.81 9.80 39.36
C VAL A 577 -1.90 10.77 38.59
N GLU A 578 -0.81 10.25 38.02
CA GLU A 578 0.14 10.94 37.17
C GLU A 578 0.35 10.14 35.87
N PRO A 579 -0.41 10.40 34.80
CA PRO A 579 -0.23 9.73 33.51
C PRO A 579 1.22 9.81 33.01
N MET A 580 1.93 10.89 33.37
CA MET A 580 3.31 11.17 32.99
C MET A 580 4.36 10.31 33.71
N SER A 581 3.97 9.42 34.64
CA SER A 581 4.86 8.37 35.15
C SER A 581 4.94 7.16 34.22
N GLN A 582 4.07 7.06 33.20
CA GLN A 582 4.13 5.98 32.23
C GLN A 582 4.93 6.36 30.99
N PRO A 583 5.95 5.57 30.59
CA PRO A 583 6.72 5.77 29.36
C PRO A 583 5.84 5.94 28.11
N LEU A 584 4.78 5.13 27.96
CA LEU A 584 3.87 5.25 26.80
C LEU A 584 3.09 6.56 26.76
N ARG A 585 2.70 7.11 27.92
CA ARG A 585 2.02 8.41 27.95
C ARG A 585 3.00 9.54 27.66
N VAL A 586 4.24 9.43 28.13
CA VAL A 586 5.30 10.38 27.76
C VAL A 586 5.53 10.37 26.26
N LEU A 587 5.62 9.19 25.63
CA LEU A 587 5.68 9.09 24.17
C LEU A 587 4.44 9.68 23.48
N GLN A 588 3.24 9.32 23.92
CA GLN A 588 1.98 9.84 23.37
C GLN A 588 1.94 11.37 23.38
N HIS A 589 2.28 11.99 24.50
CA HIS A 589 2.14 13.44 24.67
C HIS A 589 3.32 14.22 24.07
N HIS A 590 4.54 13.69 24.14
CA HIS A 590 5.75 14.46 23.88
C HIS A 590 6.61 13.97 22.71
N ALA A 591 6.35 12.77 22.17
CA ALA A 591 7.11 12.21 21.04
C ALA A 591 6.25 11.76 19.85
N CYS A 592 4.92 11.81 19.96
CA CYS A 592 3.99 11.43 18.90
C CYS A 592 3.57 12.63 18.03
N ILE A 593 3.55 12.44 16.71
CA ILE A 593 3.02 13.43 15.74
C ILE A 593 1.50 13.30 15.54
N SER A 594 0.91 12.15 15.86
CA SER A 594 -0.52 11.91 15.65
C SER A 594 -1.36 12.91 16.45
N GLY A 595 -2.28 13.59 15.78
CA GLY A 595 -3.07 14.67 16.37
C GLY A 595 -2.34 16.02 16.50
N LYS A 596 -1.08 16.11 16.09
CA LYS A 596 -0.31 17.37 16.03
C LYS A 596 -0.14 17.90 14.60
N ALA A 597 -0.07 17.02 13.60
CA ALA A 597 -0.06 17.39 12.19
C ALA A 597 -1.44 17.23 11.55
N ASN A 598 -1.67 17.95 10.44
CA ASN A 598 -2.94 17.98 9.73
C ASN A 598 -3.22 16.79 8.82
N PHE A 599 -2.71 15.62 9.17
CA PHE A 599 -2.84 14.42 8.35
C PHE A 599 -3.48 13.31 9.17
N SER A 600 -4.22 12.46 8.48
CA SER A 600 -4.84 11.29 9.08
C SER A 600 -4.21 10.03 8.51
N SER A 601 -3.44 9.36 9.36
CA SER A 601 -2.97 8.01 9.10
C SER A 601 -3.98 6.98 9.59
N ASP A 602 -4.17 5.94 8.80
CA ASP A 602 -4.86 4.75 9.23
C ASP A 602 -3.92 3.61 9.60
N ASN A 603 -2.61 3.68 9.26
CA ASN A 603 -1.67 2.56 9.24
C ASN A 603 -1.45 1.87 10.60
N ILE A 604 -1.77 2.54 11.70
CA ILE A 604 -1.63 2.02 13.06
C ILE A 604 -2.92 2.22 13.87
N PRO A 605 -3.10 1.46 14.97
CA PRO A 605 -4.16 1.72 15.93
C PRO A 605 -4.10 3.15 16.47
N LYS A 606 -5.25 3.71 16.83
CA LYS A 606 -5.28 4.89 17.71
C LYS A 606 -4.77 4.49 19.10
N TRP A 607 -4.30 5.44 19.89
CA TRP A 607 -3.92 5.17 21.28
C TRP A 607 -5.07 4.50 22.05
N CYS A 608 -4.75 3.39 22.70
CA CYS A 608 -5.66 2.58 23.52
C CYS A 608 -6.85 2.00 22.73
N GLU A 609 -6.68 1.71 21.44
CA GLU A 609 -7.72 1.06 20.62
C GLU A 609 -7.83 -0.42 20.98
N LEU A 610 -9.04 -1.00 20.99
CA LEU A 610 -9.20 -2.43 21.25
C LEU A 610 -8.61 -3.25 20.09
N GLN A 611 -7.82 -4.28 20.41
CA GLN A 611 -7.24 -5.18 19.41
C GLN A 611 -8.30 -5.77 18.46
N SER A 612 -9.48 -6.11 18.98
CA SER A 612 -10.61 -6.60 18.18
C SER A 612 -11.12 -5.59 17.14
N ASP A 613 -11.00 -4.30 17.42
CA ASP A 613 -11.43 -3.25 16.49
C ASP A 613 -10.34 -3.00 15.44
N VAL A 614 -9.06 -3.08 15.84
CA VAL A 614 -7.92 -3.08 14.91
C VAL A 614 -8.04 -4.22 13.90
N GLU A 615 -8.30 -5.44 14.37
CA GLU A 615 -8.45 -6.63 13.53
C GLU A 615 -9.61 -6.49 12.53
N LYS A 616 -10.76 -5.98 12.99
CA LYS A 616 -11.90 -5.70 12.10
C LYS A 616 -11.55 -4.68 11.03
N ARG A 617 -10.86 -3.59 11.38
CA ARG A 617 -10.40 -2.58 10.41
C ARG A 617 -9.41 -3.18 9.41
N GLN A 618 -8.49 -4.03 9.86
CA GLN A 618 -7.51 -4.69 8.99
C GLN A 618 -8.16 -5.69 8.04
N GLN A 619 -9.17 -6.45 8.48
CA GLN A 619 -9.94 -7.36 7.62
C GLN A 619 -10.75 -6.62 6.54
N GLN A 620 -11.12 -5.37 6.79
CA GLN A 620 -11.87 -4.53 5.84
C GLN A 620 -10.98 -3.77 4.84
N ARG A 621 -9.65 -3.79 5.00
CA ARG A 621 -8.76 -3.18 4.01
C ARG A 621 -8.66 -4.09 2.78
N GLU A 622 -9.01 -3.55 1.62
CA GLU A 622 -8.85 -4.24 0.34
C GLU A 622 -7.46 -4.07 -0.30
N ASP A 623 -6.50 -3.44 0.39
CA ASP A 623 -5.31 -2.93 -0.28
C ASP A 623 -4.12 -3.90 -0.32
N GLY A 624 -3.66 -4.16 -1.55
CA GLY A 624 -2.32 -4.64 -1.81
C GLY A 624 -1.31 -3.49 -1.63
N LEU A 625 -0.33 -3.68 -0.74
CA LEU A 625 0.75 -2.71 -0.53
C LEU A 625 1.43 -2.38 -1.86
N SER A 626 1.40 -1.10 -2.25
CA SER A 626 1.84 -0.61 -3.57
C SER A 626 3.27 -1.00 -3.93
N TRP A 627 4.11 -1.24 -2.93
CA TRP A 627 5.53 -1.59 -3.06
C TRP A 627 5.82 -3.09 -3.08
N LEU A 628 4.81 -3.97 -2.94
CA LEU A 628 4.99 -5.39 -3.24
C LEU A 628 5.27 -5.57 -4.73
N PRO A 629 6.10 -6.55 -5.12
CA PRO A 629 6.50 -6.73 -6.52
C PRO A 629 5.33 -6.76 -7.53
N ASP A 630 4.22 -7.40 -7.17
CA ASP A 630 3.04 -7.47 -8.05
C ASP A 630 2.29 -6.15 -8.17
N ALA A 631 2.16 -5.42 -7.07
CA ALA A 631 1.54 -4.10 -7.08
C ALA A 631 2.39 -3.13 -7.91
N GLN A 632 3.72 -3.23 -7.81
CA GLN A 632 4.65 -2.49 -8.66
C GLN A 632 4.48 -2.84 -10.15
N GLU A 633 4.37 -4.13 -10.50
CA GLU A 633 4.11 -4.56 -11.88
C GLU A 633 2.76 -4.04 -12.40
N LYS A 634 1.73 -4.08 -11.55
CA LYS A 634 0.38 -3.56 -11.86
C LYS A 634 0.42 -2.05 -12.11
N LEU A 635 1.03 -1.27 -11.22
CA LEU A 635 1.20 0.18 -11.36
C LEU A 635 1.98 0.54 -12.64
N LYS A 636 3.00 -0.25 -12.97
CA LYS A 636 3.78 -0.04 -14.20
C LYS A 636 2.91 -0.24 -15.45
N LYS A 637 2.09 -1.30 -15.48
CA LYS A 637 1.14 -1.61 -16.56
C LYS A 637 0.04 -0.56 -16.67
N GLU A 638 -0.57 -0.18 -15.55
CA GLU A 638 -1.58 0.89 -15.48
C GLU A 638 -1.04 2.21 -16.03
N GLY A 639 0.20 2.58 -15.67
CA GLY A 639 0.86 3.76 -16.21
C GLY A 639 1.09 3.70 -17.72
N GLN A 640 1.49 2.55 -18.27
CA GLN A 640 1.66 2.37 -19.72
C GLN A 640 0.33 2.48 -20.46
N GLN A 641 -0.71 1.83 -19.95
CA GLN A 641 -2.04 1.86 -20.55
C GLN A 641 -2.62 3.28 -20.52
N ALA A 642 -2.55 3.97 -19.38
CA ALA A 642 -3.04 5.34 -19.27
C ALA A 642 -2.29 6.32 -20.21
N LYS A 643 -1.00 6.08 -20.46
CA LYS A 643 -0.22 6.88 -21.41
C LYS A 643 -0.65 6.60 -22.86
N LEU A 644 -0.83 5.33 -23.23
CA LEU A 644 -1.33 4.94 -24.55
C LEU A 644 -2.74 5.52 -24.81
N GLU A 645 -3.63 5.46 -23.83
CA GLU A 645 -4.97 6.03 -23.90
C GLU A 645 -4.94 7.56 -24.07
N GLU A 646 -4.06 8.26 -23.36
CA GLU A 646 -3.88 9.71 -23.52
C GLU A 646 -3.34 10.06 -24.91
N GLU A 647 -2.31 9.37 -25.39
CA GLU A 647 -1.75 9.56 -26.74
C GLU A 647 -2.78 9.28 -27.83
N GLN A 648 -3.62 8.25 -27.66
CA GLN A 648 -4.73 7.96 -28.56
C GLN A 648 -5.80 9.06 -28.52
N ARG A 649 -6.14 9.57 -27.33
CA ARG A 649 -7.11 10.67 -27.19
C ARG A 649 -6.60 11.93 -27.88
N VAL A 650 -5.33 12.29 -27.67
CA VAL A 650 -4.69 13.45 -28.32
C VAL A 650 -4.71 13.30 -29.85
N LYS A 651 -4.34 12.13 -30.38
CA LYS A 651 -4.40 11.86 -31.84
C LYS A 651 -5.83 11.94 -32.38
N LEU A 652 -6.81 11.37 -31.69
CA LEU A 652 -8.21 11.43 -32.09
C LEU A 652 -8.74 12.88 -32.07
N GLU A 653 -8.36 13.66 -31.06
CA GLU A 653 -8.68 15.09 -30.98
C GLU A 653 -8.01 15.88 -32.13
N GLU A 654 -6.76 15.59 -32.49
CA GLU A 654 -6.06 16.19 -33.64
C GLU A 654 -6.71 15.83 -34.98
N GLU A 655 -7.10 14.57 -35.18
CA GLU A 655 -7.82 14.15 -36.38
C GLU A 655 -9.21 14.80 -36.50
N GLN A 656 -9.94 14.90 -35.38
CA GLN A 656 -11.23 15.61 -35.34
C GLN A 656 -11.06 17.12 -35.59
N LYS A 657 -9.96 17.72 -35.12
CA LYS A 657 -9.60 19.12 -35.41
C LYS A 657 -9.34 19.33 -36.90
N SER A 658 -8.57 18.44 -37.54
CA SER A 658 -8.28 18.51 -38.98
C SER A 658 -9.54 18.36 -39.86
N LYS A 659 -10.43 17.42 -39.53
CA LYS A 659 -11.70 17.21 -40.28
C LYS A 659 -12.65 18.41 -40.23
N LYS A 660 -12.77 19.08 -39.08
CA LYS A 660 -13.62 20.28 -38.95
C LYS A 660 -13.05 21.48 -39.70
N TYR A 661 -11.73 21.55 -39.84
CA TYR A 661 -11.03 22.59 -40.60
C TYR A 661 -11.28 22.44 -42.11
N VAL A 662 -11.16 21.22 -42.64
CA VAL A 662 -11.47 20.91 -44.06
C VAL A 662 -12.92 21.25 -44.42
N ALA A 663 -13.88 20.98 -43.52
CA ALA A 663 -15.29 21.30 -43.76
C ALA A 663 -15.56 22.81 -43.94
N GLN A 664 -14.75 23.69 -43.37
CA GLN A 664 -14.87 25.15 -43.56
C GLN A 664 -14.23 25.63 -44.86
N PHE A 665 -13.17 24.97 -45.31
CA PHE A 665 -12.58 25.17 -46.63
C PHE A 665 -13.62 24.87 -47.73
N ASP A 666 -14.31 23.73 -47.60
CA ASP A 666 -15.36 23.33 -48.54
C ASP A 666 -16.55 24.32 -48.57
N ALA A 667 -16.86 24.95 -47.43
CA ALA A 667 -17.93 25.95 -47.34
C ALA A 667 -17.61 27.23 -48.13
N ILE A 668 -16.35 27.68 -48.12
CA ILE A 668 -15.91 28.83 -48.93
C ILE A 668 -15.93 28.47 -50.41
N ASP A 669 -15.51 27.27 -50.78
CA ASP A 669 -15.61 26.80 -52.17
C ASP A 669 -17.05 26.75 -52.67
N LEU A 670 -17.99 26.31 -51.83
CA LEU A 670 -19.41 26.36 -52.18
C LEU A 670 -19.89 27.78 -52.47
N ILE A 671 -19.48 28.77 -51.66
CA ILE A 671 -19.83 30.18 -51.84
C ILE A 671 -19.26 30.71 -53.17
N LEU A 672 -17.97 30.42 -53.45
CA LEU A 672 -17.31 30.89 -54.67
C LEU A 672 -17.86 30.20 -55.93
N ASN A 673 -18.22 28.93 -55.86
CA ASN A 673 -18.83 28.21 -56.98
C ASN A 673 -20.26 28.71 -57.25
N ASN A 674 -21.02 29.07 -56.22
CA ASN A 674 -22.31 29.74 -56.41
C ASN A 674 -22.14 31.10 -57.09
N PHE A 675 -21.09 31.85 -56.74
CA PHE A 675 -20.78 33.11 -57.42
C PHE A 675 -20.41 32.91 -58.89
N GLU A 676 -19.61 31.88 -59.21
CA GLU A 676 -19.29 31.49 -60.58
C GLU A 676 -20.54 31.16 -61.41
N ASN A 677 -21.49 30.43 -60.83
CA ASN A 677 -22.76 30.10 -61.49
C ASN A 677 -23.57 31.35 -61.83
N GLU A 678 -23.61 32.33 -60.93
CA GLU A 678 -24.27 33.62 -61.19
C GLU A 678 -23.54 34.44 -62.27
N ILE A 679 -22.22 34.39 -62.34
CA ILE A 679 -21.45 35.04 -63.43
C ILE A 679 -21.78 34.39 -64.78
N ASN A 680 -21.91 33.06 -64.80
CA ASN A 680 -22.24 32.31 -66.01
C ASN A 680 -23.66 32.60 -66.51
N SER A 681 -24.57 33.06 -65.64
CA SER A 681 -25.94 33.45 -66.00
C SER A 681 -26.02 34.80 -66.72
N ILE A 682 -24.95 35.61 -66.69
CA ILE A 682 -24.88 36.90 -67.40
C ILE A 682 -24.82 36.65 -68.92
N GLY A 683 -25.85 37.09 -69.64
CA GLY A 683 -25.89 37.05 -71.11
C GLY A 683 -24.92 38.04 -71.79
N ASP A 684 -24.77 37.95 -73.11
CA ASP A 684 -23.71 38.66 -73.86
C ASP A 684 -23.84 40.19 -73.91
N TYR A 685 -24.97 40.74 -73.45
CA TYR A 685 -25.29 42.17 -73.50
C TYR A 685 -24.54 43.04 -72.47
N HIS A 686 -23.85 42.43 -71.50
CA HIS A 686 -23.09 43.11 -70.45
C HIS A 686 -21.62 42.64 -70.38
N ALA A 687 -20.96 42.51 -71.53
CA ALA A 687 -19.60 41.97 -71.63
C ALA A 687 -18.56 42.63 -70.67
N PRO A 688 -18.51 43.97 -70.48
CA PRO A 688 -17.58 44.59 -69.53
C PRO A 688 -17.86 44.22 -68.06
N ALA A 689 -19.14 44.12 -67.69
CA ALA A 689 -19.54 43.76 -66.33
C ALA A 689 -19.28 42.27 -66.04
N LYS A 690 -19.55 41.39 -67.03
CA LYS A 690 -19.22 39.97 -66.95
C LYS A 690 -17.71 39.76 -66.76
N GLN A 691 -16.89 40.45 -67.54
CA GLN A 691 -15.43 40.40 -67.40
C GLN A 691 -14.98 40.85 -66.01
N ARG A 692 -15.55 41.93 -65.48
CA ARG A 692 -15.22 42.43 -64.15
C ARG A 692 -15.61 41.45 -63.04
N ALA A 693 -16.71 40.71 -63.20
CA ALA A 693 -17.15 39.70 -62.24
C ALA A 693 -16.23 38.46 -62.26
N ILE A 694 -15.73 38.04 -63.43
CA ILE A 694 -14.73 36.97 -63.57
C ILE A 694 -13.43 37.37 -62.86
N GLU A 695 -12.93 38.58 -63.08
CA GLU A 695 -11.73 39.08 -62.39
C GLU A 695 -11.88 39.08 -60.87
N LEU A 696 -13.07 39.43 -60.37
CA LEU A 696 -13.38 39.37 -58.94
C LEU A 696 -13.33 37.92 -58.42
N LEU A 697 -13.96 36.98 -59.12
CA LEU A 697 -13.94 35.56 -58.73
C LEU A 697 -12.51 35.01 -58.68
N ASP A 698 -11.70 35.29 -59.70
CA ASP A 698 -10.29 34.84 -59.75
C ASP A 698 -9.48 35.42 -58.59
N THR A 699 -9.71 36.70 -58.27
CA THR A 699 -9.07 37.37 -57.14
C THR A 699 -9.47 36.75 -55.80
N LEU A 700 -10.76 36.41 -55.62
CA LEU A 700 -11.27 35.77 -54.40
C LEU A 700 -10.72 34.35 -54.23
N ARG A 701 -10.65 33.57 -55.32
CA ARG A 701 -10.04 32.22 -55.32
C ARG A 701 -8.57 32.28 -54.94
N LYS A 702 -7.81 33.23 -55.51
CA LYS A 702 -6.41 33.45 -55.18
C LYS A 702 -6.22 33.79 -53.69
N TYR A 703 -6.99 34.74 -53.15
CA TYR A 703 -6.88 35.08 -51.72
C TYR A 703 -7.26 33.91 -50.81
N LYS A 704 -8.22 33.05 -51.23
CA LYS A 704 -8.53 31.81 -50.51
C LYS A 704 -7.31 30.89 -50.51
N GLU A 705 -6.71 30.61 -51.66
CA GLU A 705 -5.53 29.74 -51.75
C GLU A 705 -4.38 30.26 -50.88
N GLU A 706 -4.08 31.56 -50.93
CA GLU A 706 -3.03 32.18 -50.11
C GLU A 706 -3.29 32.03 -48.61
N ALA A 707 -4.52 32.25 -48.15
CA ALA A 707 -4.84 32.17 -46.73
C ALA A 707 -4.93 30.74 -46.18
N PHE A 708 -5.24 29.77 -47.04
CA PHE A 708 -5.44 28.37 -46.62
C PHE A 708 -4.24 27.47 -46.95
N ASN A 709 -3.20 27.97 -47.63
CA ASN A 709 -1.92 27.26 -47.81
C ASN A 709 -1.12 27.19 -46.49
N GLU A 710 -1.09 28.29 -45.72
CA GLU A 710 -0.53 28.34 -44.36
C GLU A 710 -1.49 29.12 -43.42
N PRO A 711 -2.49 28.43 -42.84
CA PRO A 711 -3.55 29.12 -42.13
C PRO A 711 -3.15 29.57 -40.73
N SER A 712 -3.34 30.86 -40.47
CA SER A 712 -3.18 31.49 -39.17
C SER A 712 -4.32 32.48 -38.95
N ARG A 713 -4.48 32.96 -37.71
CA ARG A 713 -5.44 34.04 -37.41
C ARG A 713 -5.24 35.24 -38.33
N GLU A 714 -3.98 35.60 -38.57
CA GLU A 714 -3.59 36.76 -39.36
C GLU A 714 -3.88 36.55 -40.84
N THR A 715 -3.58 35.37 -41.40
CA THR A 715 -3.85 35.09 -42.83
C THR A 715 -5.35 34.98 -43.11
N LEU A 716 -6.14 34.40 -42.20
CA LEU A 716 -7.60 34.34 -42.33
C LEU A 716 -8.28 35.71 -42.21
N ILE A 717 -7.85 36.56 -41.26
CA ILE A 717 -8.34 37.95 -41.16
C ILE A 717 -7.96 38.73 -42.42
N THR A 718 -6.73 38.54 -42.91
CA THR A 718 -6.24 39.17 -44.14
C THR A 718 -7.07 38.75 -45.35
N PHE A 719 -7.47 37.47 -45.46
CA PHE A 719 -8.39 37.01 -46.50
C PHE A 719 -9.74 37.73 -46.44
N ALA A 720 -10.39 37.81 -45.27
CA ALA A 720 -11.67 38.50 -45.14
C ALA A 720 -11.57 39.99 -45.53
N GLN A 721 -10.51 40.67 -45.11
CA GLN A 721 -10.26 42.07 -45.45
C GLN A 721 -10.00 42.27 -46.95
N ASN A 722 -9.16 41.42 -47.55
CA ASN A 722 -8.83 41.47 -48.96
C ASN A 722 -10.04 41.13 -49.85
N ALA A 723 -10.80 40.10 -49.49
CA ALA A 723 -12.03 39.71 -50.18
C ALA A 723 -13.07 40.84 -50.14
N LYS A 724 -13.28 41.44 -48.96
CA LYS A 724 -14.19 42.58 -48.79
C LYS A 724 -13.77 43.77 -49.67
N ARG A 725 -12.48 44.13 -49.68
CA ARG A 725 -11.96 45.23 -50.51
C ARG A 725 -12.15 44.95 -51.99
N ALA A 726 -11.81 43.74 -52.46
CA ALA A 726 -11.99 43.36 -53.86
C ALA A 726 -13.46 43.44 -54.30
N ILE A 727 -14.39 42.98 -53.45
CA ILE A 727 -15.83 43.09 -53.69
C ILE A 727 -16.27 44.56 -53.76
N GLN A 728 -15.79 45.41 -52.84
CA GLN A 728 -16.08 46.85 -52.83
C GLN A 728 -15.58 47.56 -54.09
N GLU A 729 -14.38 47.22 -54.58
CA GLU A 729 -13.82 47.81 -55.81
C GLU A 729 -14.57 47.38 -57.07
N ALA A 730 -15.16 46.18 -57.08
CA ALA A 730 -15.98 45.70 -58.19
C ALA A 730 -17.43 46.23 -58.14
N THR A 731 -17.92 46.60 -56.95
CA THR A 731 -19.32 46.97 -56.72
C THR A 731 -19.82 48.12 -57.60
N PRO A 732 -19.12 49.25 -57.80
CA PRO A 732 -19.64 50.36 -58.61
C PRO A 732 -19.93 49.98 -60.07
N ILE A 733 -19.10 49.11 -60.65
CA ILE A 733 -19.24 48.65 -62.04
C ILE A 733 -20.39 47.64 -62.13
N LEU A 734 -20.39 46.64 -61.24
CA LEU A 734 -21.40 45.59 -61.22
C LEU A 734 -22.78 46.07 -60.77
N GLN A 735 -22.85 47.08 -59.90
CA GLN A 735 -24.12 47.73 -59.53
C GLN A 735 -24.69 48.52 -60.70
N LYS A 736 -23.85 49.30 -61.39
CA LYS A 736 -24.29 50.14 -62.51
C LYS A 736 -24.85 49.32 -63.66
N ASP A 737 -24.19 48.21 -63.98
CA ASP A 737 -24.48 47.45 -65.20
C ASP A 737 -25.37 46.22 -64.94
N LEU A 738 -25.37 45.65 -63.72
CA LEU A 738 -26.12 44.42 -63.39
C LEU A 738 -27.05 44.57 -62.18
N GLY A 739 -27.00 45.69 -61.43
CA GLY A 739 -27.80 45.87 -60.20
C GLY A 739 -27.38 44.96 -59.04
N TRP A 740 -26.14 44.45 -59.05
CA TRP A 740 -25.67 43.40 -58.13
C TRP A 740 -25.20 43.87 -56.73
N GLY A 741 -25.43 45.11 -56.34
CA GLY A 741 -24.94 45.68 -55.08
C GLY A 741 -25.40 44.91 -53.84
N ASP A 742 -26.69 44.55 -53.78
CA ASP A 742 -27.22 43.76 -52.67
C ASP A 742 -26.67 42.32 -52.68
N TYR A 743 -26.51 41.75 -53.87
CA TYR A 743 -25.95 40.41 -54.06
C TYR A 743 -24.49 40.36 -53.59
N LEU A 744 -23.66 41.32 -54.01
CA LEU A 744 -22.24 41.43 -53.63
C LEU A 744 -22.08 41.71 -52.13
N THR A 745 -23.00 42.48 -51.54
CA THR A 745 -23.05 42.68 -50.08
C THR A 745 -23.32 41.37 -49.34
N ASN A 746 -24.23 40.54 -49.85
CA ASN A 746 -24.52 39.22 -49.28
C ASN A 746 -23.36 38.23 -49.49
N LEU A 747 -22.69 38.25 -50.64
CA LEU A 747 -21.48 37.47 -50.90
C LEU A 747 -20.37 37.81 -49.90
N ALA A 748 -20.12 39.11 -49.67
CA ALA A 748 -19.15 39.55 -48.67
C ALA A 748 -19.51 39.06 -47.26
N LYS A 749 -20.79 39.12 -46.86
CA LYS A 749 -21.26 38.59 -45.57
C LYS A 749 -21.06 37.08 -45.45
N GLN A 750 -21.36 36.32 -46.50
CA GLN A 750 -21.19 34.86 -46.49
C GLN A 750 -19.72 34.47 -46.34
N LEU A 751 -18.81 35.13 -47.06
CA LEU A 751 -17.37 34.91 -46.94
C LEU A 751 -16.85 35.31 -45.56
N VAL A 752 -17.24 36.48 -45.05
CA VAL A 752 -16.86 36.93 -43.70
C VAL A 752 -17.37 35.98 -42.63
N ASN A 753 -18.61 35.48 -42.73
CA ASN A 753 -19.17 34.53 -41.75
C ASN A 753 -18.42 33.19 -41.75
N ALA A 754 -18.09 32.65 -42.93
CA ALA A 754 -17.29 31.43 -43.04
C ALA A 754 -15.89 31.61 -42.41
N VAL A 755 -15.27 32.77 -42.63
CA VAL A 755 -13.96 33.11 -42.06
C VAL A 755 -14.05 33.36 -40.56
N THR A 756 -15.05 34.07 -40.08
CA THR A 756 -15.27 34.33 -38.64
C THR A 756 -15.44 33.03 -37.88
N PHE A 757 -16.14 32.04 -38.46
CA PHE A 757 -16.24 30.71 -37.90
C PHE A 757 -14.87 30.00 -37.88
N ALA A 758 -14.12 30.05 -38.99
CA ALA A 758 -12.77 29.50 -39.07
C ALA A 758 -11.77 30.16 -38.09
N VAL A 759 -11.88 31.48 -37.89
CA VAL A 759 -11.08 32.28 -36.95
C VAL A 759 -11.47 32.01 -35.50
N ALA A 760 -12.76 31.89 -35.19
CA ALA A 760 -13.22 31.52 -33.85
C ALA A 760 -12.64 30.17 -33.43
N TYR A 761 -12.57 29.22 -34.37
CA TYR A 761 -11.81 27.99 -34.16
C TYR A 761 -10.32 28.29 -34.04
N ALA A 762 -9.67 28.98 -35.01
CA ALA A 762 -8.24 29.32 -35.04
C ALA A 762 -7.72 29.99 -33.75
N VAL A 763 -8.51 30.86 -33.12
CA VAL A 763 -8.15 31.59 -31.88
C VAL A 763 -8.23 30.69 -30.65
N THR A 764 -9.14 29.72 -30.61
CA THR A 764 -9.10 28.65 -29.57
C THR A 764 -7.87 27.73 -29.68
N PHE A 765 -7.06 27.81 -30.75
CA PHE A 765 -5.79 27.08 -30.87
C PHE A 765 -4.59 27.78 -30.20
N GLY A 766 -4.75 28.96 -29.59
CA GLY A 766 -3.66 29.68 -28.91
C GLY A 766 -3.58 29.49 -27.39
N THR A 767 -4.61 28.93 -26.75
CA THR A 767 -4.62 28.66 -25.31
C THR A 767 -4.64 27.16 -25.08
N THR A 768 -3.46 26.57 -24.94
CA THR A 768 -3.29 25.22 -24.40
C THR A 768 -3.79 25.17 -22.96
N GLY A 769 -4.79 24.31 -22.74
CA GLY A 769 -5.06 23.66 -21.46
C GLY A 769 -5.82 24.48 -20.41
N HIS A 770 -7.16 24.42 -20.41
CA HIS A 770 -7.98 24.41 -19.19
C HIS A 770 -9.37 23.83 -19.49
N GLN A 771 -9.55 22.52 -19.30
CA GLN A 771 -10.85 21.99 -18.85
C GLN A 771 -10.81 21.92 -17.32
N GLY A 772 -11.05 23.05 -16.66
CA GLY A 772 -11.14 23.14 -15.21
C GLY A 772 -11.94 24.38 -14.79
N PHE A 773 -13.13 24.14 -14.24
CA PHE A 773 -14.01 25.00 -13.40
C PHE A 773 -14.30 26.48 -13.74
N PHE A 774 -13.61 27.09 -14.71
CA PHE A 774 -14.03 28.28 -15.42
C PHE A 774 -13.96 27.93 -16.91
N ALA A 775 -14.99 27.26 -17.42
CA ALA A 775 -15.26 27.30 -18.85
C ALA A 775 -15.36 28.79 -19.19
N LEU A 776 -14.33 29.33 -19.88
CA LEU A 776 -14.41 30.64 -20.52
C LEU A 776 -15.72 30.64 -21.28
N LYS A 777 -16.70 31.37 -20.75
CA LYS A 777 -18.03 31.44 -21.34
C LYS A 777 -17.83 31.71 -22.83
N SER A 778 -18.53 30.94 -23.65
CA SER A 778 -18.68 31.17 -25.09
C SER A 778 -18.95 32.65 -25.44
N SER A 779 -19.39 33.45 -24.46
CA SER A 779 -19.53 34.90 -24.55
C SER A 779 -18.27 35.69 -24.93
N LEU A 780 -17.03 35.29 -24.58
CA LEU A 780 -15.86 36.14 -24.93
C LEU A 780 -15.50 36.01 -26.41
N ALA A 781 -15.42 34.79 -26.94
CA ALA A 781 -15.22 34.54 -28.38
C ALA A 781 -16.41 35.05 -29.21
N VAL A 782 -17.65 34.87 -28.73
CA VAL A 782 -18.85 35.45 -29.36
C VAL A 782 -18.82 36.98 -29.29
N SER A 783 -18.40 37.60 -28.18
CA SER A 783 -18.29 39.06 -28.07
C SER A 783 -17.18 39.64 -28.95
N GLN A 784 -16.05 38.95 -29.10
CA GLN A 784 -14.95 39.39 -29.96
C GLN A 784 -15.26 39.15 -31.44
N SER A 785 -15.99 38.08 -31.76
CA SER A 785 -16.57 37.83 -33.08
C SER A 785 -17.59 38.90 -33.45
N GLN A 786 -18.48 39.26 -32.52
CA GLN A 786 -19.44 40.35 -32.68
C GLN A 786 -18.73 41.70 -32.83
N ASN A 787 -17.69 41.98 -32.05
CA ASN A 787 -16.90 43.21 -32.19
C ASN A 787 -16.13 43.27 -33.52
N LEU A 788 -15.64 42.14 -34.04
CA LEU A 788 -14.98 42.08 -35.35
C LEU A 788 -15.99 42.26 -36.49
N GLU A 789 -17.16 41.63 -36.37
CA GLU A 789 -18.29 41.79 -37.29
C GLU A 789 -18.82 43.23 -37.27
N GLU A 790 -18.93 43.87 -36.10
CA GLU A 790 -19.29 45.28 -35.92
C GLU A 790 -18.20 46.25 -36.43
N ALA A 791 -16.92 45.96 -36.19
CA ALA A 791 -15.81 46.75 -36.74
C ALA A 791 -15.78 46.66 -38.28
N LEU A 792 -16.02 45.47 -38.84
CA LEU A 792 -16.10 45.27 -40.28
C LEU A 792 -17.37 45.90 -40.89
N ASN A 793 -18.52 45.82 -40.20
CA ASN A 793 -19.79 46.38 -40.69
C ASN A 793 -19.92 47.91 -40.51
N SER A 794 -19.26 48.50 -39.51
CA SER A 794 -19.23 49.95 -39.31
C SER A 794 -18.43 50.67 -40.41
N GLU A 795 -17.32 50.09 -40.87
CA GLU A 795 -16.58 50.59 -42.04
C GLU A 795 -17.38 50.48 -43.36
N LEU A 796 -18.31 49.53 -43.46
CA LEU A 796 -19.22 49.38 -44.62
C LEU A 796 -20.30 50.46 -44.67
N SER A 797 -20.72 50.97 -43.50
CA SER A 797 -21.85 51.91 -43.40
C SER A 797 -21.43 53.38 -43.49
N GLN A 798 -20.16 53.70 -43.25
CA GLN A 798 -19.65 55.09 -43.19
C GLN A 798 -19.31 55.73 -44.54
N LYS A 799 -19.45 55.04 -45.68
CA LYS A 799 -19.12 55.58 -47.02
C LYS A 799 -20.25 55.52 -48.06
N ASN A 800 -21.48 55.23 -47.63
CA ASN A 800 -22.70 55.35 -48.46
C ASN A 800 -23.47 56.67 -48.17
N CYS A 801 -22.76 57.76 -47.88
CA CYS A 801 -23.26 59.14 -47.99
C CYS A 801 -22.36 59.92 -48.94
#